data_AF-A0A8T4PR57-F1
#
_entry.id   AF-A0A8T4PR57-F1
#
_cell.length_a   1.000
_cell.length_b   1.000
_cell.length_c   1.000
_cell.angle_alpha   90.00
_cell.angle_beta   90.00
_cell.angle_gamma   90.00
#
_symmetry.space_group_name_H-M   'P 1'
#
loop_
_entity.id
_entity.type
_entity.pdbx_description
1 polymer ?
#
loop_
_entity_poly.entity_id
_entity_poly.type
_entity_poly.pdbx_seq_one_letter_code
_entity_poly.pdbx_strand_id
1 'polypeptide(L)'
;MKDITNTTKISRFHAVIGLAVFISLLLLPIAQSGGGGKSKSSPPPPPPPCPWESPGCFKLGGQKVALRETVPKDFDYYLPENTRCDSKAGGCACYAKPANPGAPPLQKNPDESSAACACIDVADWNTKAQCCGDDELDCGRVNTGVLCSIDSNFEQSQWISSSANFGDIRYVGCDNSEYLSDGITWFKCDNTFWKRTIDKREYICTGSGRESIVECCGDGSCKSRVDGKRLSTGQSATDSNNKTHYCRPDKKFVTDLDVPDSLTSDRALLTNNKATCEKAGLKWTGTKCCSEADDFEEYYNDKDGTGGCWNKEAVISIDFVEGTEDSVANFNGMFQGCALEKIKYNTNNDNLLNLVDQHTSEPLIENHEYCFNDPEKNYFCSYSEKWQPTDGSDRTHLSFAPILVQQQGGCCAQEECWNGENCVENQKSNPLAQPIGNNSRCIDGEWTNSLIKTSPDGTSSGFCPDSSQCLLNIFGKDESSQCIESGDYVADNYCENGKWSSRTKLVSLKLLKMKSGDYTLFCDSKENALNTLQYQTGSSEIVANVLVNLQTNNFCVLKTGSSIIVGASINKELEEVPASSFDIFGITECDFEENDDQYHACDSSNKVWLNKKLKSLIYSAIPLSIQSEQDPLASFEELISNPIKGLIDSLKRLIAKPPFDESYIKGIKKFDKLYISQQGSRFIIASMEGKNFKNAVIEYRNFETDVCSFVDQFNQAKKDSYSGVSCKKEGNNYYVLAQGSQFTSINPEQIWPDLTSKLRLK
;
A
#
# COMPACT_ATOMS: atom_id res chain seq x y z
N MET A 1 5.43 42.17 8.81
CA MET A 1 5.58 43.55 9.32
C MET A 1 6.97 43.67 9.91
N LYS A 2 7.73 44.73 9.60
CA LYS A 2 8.99 45.19 10.24
C LYS A 2 10.14 44.19 10.48
N ASP A 3 11.40 44.60 10.44
CA ASP A 3 12.11 45.51 9.52
C ASP A 3 13.63 45.37 9.78
N ILE A 4 14.46 45.81 8.83
CA ILE A 4 15.91 45.55 8.83
C ILE A 4 16.72 46.87 9.02
N THR A 5 17.93 46.74 9.57
CA THR A 5 19.08 47.70 9.54
C THR A 5 19.08 49.02 10.34
N ASN A 6 19.98 49.06 11.32
CA ASN A 6 21.18 49.95 11.42
C ASN A 6 21.11 51.50 11.50
N THR A 7 21.62 52.00 12.65
CA THR A 7 22.62 53.08 12.83
C THR A 7 22.48 54.44 12.14
N THR A 8 22.28 55.50 12.95
CA THR A 8 23.16 56.70 13.12
C THR A 8 22.52 57.65 14.14
N LYS A 9 23.12 58.73 14.68
CA LYS A 9 24.44 59.05 15.31
C LYS A 9 24.33 60.54 15.80
N ILE A 10 25.31 61.06 16.57
CA ILE A 10 25.45 62.50 16.99
C ILE A 10 24.55 62.87 18.22
N SER A 11 25.11 63.03 19.45
CA SER A 11 25.68 64.27 20.08
C SER A 11 24.62 65.34 20.44
N ARG A 12 24.62 66.05 21.59
CA ARG A 12 25.64 66.36 22.65
C ARG A 12 24.85 66.75 23.95
N PHE A 13 25.33 67.31 25.09
CA PHE A 13 26.59 67.92 25.57
C PHE A 13 26.54 68.02 27.13
N HIS A 14 27.69 68.10 27.84
CA HIS A 14 27.86 68.54 29.26
C HIS A 14 27.24 67.63 30.36
N ALA A 15 27.75 67.53 31.61
CA ALA A 15 28.93 68.07 32.32
C ALA A 15 29.12 67.31 33.68
N VAL A 16 30.23 67.36 34.45
CA VAL A 16 31.69 67.48 34.19
C VAL A 16 32.45 67.28 35.53
N ILE A 17 33.74 66.87 35.51
CA ILE A 17 34.68 66.68 36.67
C ILE A 17 34.35 65.51 37.65
N GLY A 18 35.34 64.72 38.12
CA GLY A 18 36.75 64.66 37.71
C GLY A 18 37.65 63.77 38.59
N LEU A 19 38.91 63.61 38.15
CA LEU A 19 40.15 63.10 38.80
C LEU A 19 40.04 61.96 39.85
N ALA A 20 40.61 60.76 39.64
CA ALA A 20 42.04 60.40 39.47
C ALA A 20 42.83 60.23 40.79
N VAL A 21 43.83 59.34 40.93
CA VAL A 21 44.14 58.01 40.33
C VAL A 21 45.43 57.45 41.01
N PHE A 22 45.65 56.14 40.91
CA PHE A 22 46.95 55.41 41.00
C PHE A 22 47.63 55.00 42.33
N ILE A 23 48.11 53.74 42.25
CA ILE A 23 49.42 53.20 42.64
C ILE A 23 49.66 52.80 44.11
N SER A 24 49.46 51.49 44.31
CA SER A 24 50.19 50.64 45.25
C SER A 24 51.71 50.72 45.05
N LEU A 25 52.47 50.72 46.14
CA LEU A 25 53.86 50.25 46.13
C LEU A 25 54.27 49.75 47.53
N LEU A 26 54.70 48.50 47.61
CA LEU A 26 55.34 47.94 48.81
C LEU A 26 56.75 48.54 49.00
N LEU A 27 57.17 48.72 50.25
CA LEU A 27 58.59 48.62 50.63
C LEU A 27 58.73 48.29 52.13
N LEU A 28 59.74 47.48 52.46
CA LEU A 28 60.12 47.09 53.82
C LEU A 28 60.96 48.18 54.51
N PRO A 29 61.01 48.20 55.85
CA PRO A 29 62.16 48.68 56.59
C PRO A 29 62.84 47.58 57.43
N ILE A 30 64.16 47.72 57.61
CA ILE A 30 65.02 46.89 58.46
C ILE A 30 65.29 47.64 59.79
N ALA A 31 65.70 46.92 60.84
CA ALA A 31 65.79 47.41 62.22
C ALA A 31 67.08 48.19 62.58
N GLN A 32 67.09 48.75 63.81
CA GLN A 32 68.22 49.38 64.55
C GLN A 32 68.70 50.73 63.98
N SER A 33 69.24 51.70 64.73
CA SER A 33 69.30 52.04 66.19
C SER A 33 69.54 53.59 66.26
N GLY A 34 69.60 54.35 67.35
CA GLY A 34 69.72 54.14 68.79
C GLY A 34 70.30 55.41 69.43
N GLY A 35 69.79 55.84 70.60
CA GLY A 35 70.24 57.04 71.34
C GLY A 35 69.75 58.40 70.78
N GLY A 36 69.65 59.46 71.58
CA GLY A 36 69.78 59.54 73.05
C GLY A 36 69.84 60.99 73.57
N GLY A 37 68.97 61.36 74.52
CA GLY A 37 68.95 62.70 75.13
C GLY A 37 68.17 62.69 76.45
N LYS A 38 68.70 63.33 77.51
CA LYS A 38 68.17 63.24 78.88
C LYS A 38 67.48 64.53 79.33
N SER A 39 66.38 64.38 80.06
CA SER A 39 65.95 65.36 81.07
C SER A 39 65.46 64.63 82.33
N LYS A 40 65.42 65.35 83.45
CA LYS A 40 65.02 64.92 84.81
C LYS A 40 63.66 65.58 85.14
N SER A 41 62.81 65.12 86.07
CA SER A 41 62.85 63.98 87.01
C SER A 41 61.49 63.82 87.69
N SER A 42 61.12 62.59 88.07
CA SER A 42 60.29 62.26 89.26
C SER A 42 60.35 60.75 89.55
N PRO A 43 60.16 60.28 90.80
CA PRO A 43 60.18 58.85 91.13
C PRO A 43 58.90 58.14 90.64
N PRO A 44 58.97 56.84 90.30
CA PRO A 44 57.85 56.12 89.71
C PRO A 44 56.80 55.70 90.76
N PRO A 45 55.50 55.65 90.40
CA PRO A 45 54.52 54.86 91.14
C PRO A 45 54.84 53.36 91.02
N PRO A 46 54.33 52.50 91.93
CA PRO A 46 54.41 51.06 91.74
C PRO A 46 53.71 50.65 90.42
N PRO A 47 54.16 49.57 89.75
CA PRO A 47 53.45 49.05 88.60
C PRO A 47 52.01 48.68 89.01
N PRO A 48 50.99 48.96 88.18
CA PRO A 48 49.64 48.50 88.47
C PRO A 48 49.64 46.97 88.55
N PRO A 49 48.84 46.37 89.45
CA PRO A 49 48.69 44.92 89.46
C PRO A 49 48.15 44.48 88.08
N CYS A 50 48.84 43.52 87.45
CA CYS A 50 48.37 42.95 86.18
C CYS A 50 46.93 42.44 86.36
N PRO A 51 46.01 42.74 85.43
CA PRO A 51 44.61 42.37 85.59
C PRO A 51 44.49 40.85 85.69
N TRP A 52 43.88 40.38 86.78
CA TRP A 52 43.50 38.98 86.94
C TRP A 52 42.25 38.71 86.11
N GLU A 53 42.46 38.31 84.86
CA GLU A 53 41.36 37.83 84.03
C GLU A 53 40.91 36.45 84.54
N SER A 54 39.65 36.39 84.99
CA SER A 54 39.02 35.14 85.39
C SER A 54 38.68 34.31 84.14
N PRO A 55 38.79 32.97 84.17
CA PRO A 55 38.46 32.11 83.03
C PRO A 55 37.05 32.40 82.46
N GLY A 56 36.94 32.39 81.14
CA GLY A 56 35.71 32.71 80.41
C GLY A 56 36.03 33.05 78.95
N CYS A 57 35.04 33.56 78.23
CA CYS A 57 35.14 33.86 76.80
C CYS A 57 35.62 35.29 76.57
N PHE A 58 36.33 35.54 75.47
CA PHE A 58 36.90 36.85 75.14
C PHE A 58 36.75 37.14 73.64
N LYS A 59 36.59 38.42 73.30
CA LYS A 59 36.66 38.93 71.92
C LYS A 59 38.05 39.50 71.62
N LEU A 60 38.40 39.62 70.33
CA LEU A 60 39.53 40.41 69.85
C LEU A 60 39.60 41.76 70.58
N GLY A 61 40.76 42.06 71.17
CA GLY A 61 40.95 43.21 72.06
C GLY A 61 40.73 42.94 73.56
N GLY A 62 40.49 41.69 73.97
CA GLY A 62 40.53 41.27 75.39
C GLY A 62 39.26 41.58 76.19
N GLN A 63 38.14 41.87 75.54
CA GLN A 63 36.87 42.07 76.26
C GLN A 63 36.28 40.73 76.67
N LYS A 64 36.15 40.51 78.00
CA LYS A 64 35.45 39.34 78.53
C LYS A 64 33.96 39.40 78.22
N VAL A 65 33.44 38.30 77.69
CA VAL A 65 32.04 38.08 77.33
C VAL A 65 31.51 36.80 77.97
N ALA A 66 30.19 36.60 77.95
CA ALA A 66 29.57 35.37 78.41
C ALA A 66 29.87 34.19 77.46
N LEU A 67 29.47 32.98 77.89
CA LEU A 67 29.28 31.88 76.94
C LEU A 67 28.23 32.33 75.91
N ARG A 68 28.45 32.05 74.63
CA ARG A 68 27.53 32.37 73.53
C ARG A 68 27.38 33.87 73.23
N GLU A 69 28.48 34.62 73.29
CA GLU A 69 28.51 36.06 72.92
C GLU A 69 29.56 36.40 71.85
N THR A 70 30.39 35.45 71.42
CA THR A 70 31.36 35.64 70.32
C THR A 70 30.81 35.18 68.97
N VAL A 71 31.08 35.96 67.92
CA VAL A 71 30.84 35.58 66.51
C VAL A 71 32.14 35.05 65.88
N PRO A 72 32.09 34.21 64.82
CA PRO A 72 33.27 33.54 64.25
C PRO A 72 34.45 34.47 63.88
N LYS A 73 34.15 35.72 63.49
CA LYS A 73 35.16 36.67 62.96
C LYS A 73 35.85 37.54 64.03
N ASP A 74 35.52 37.36 65.31
CA ASP A 74 35.96 38.19 66.45
C ASP A 74 36.91 37.46 67.43
N PHE A 75 37.58 36.38 67.03
CA PHE A 75 38.15 35.40 67.98
C PHE A 75 39.63 35.56 68.36
N ASP A 76 39.89 35.58 69.68
CA ASP A 76 41.17 35.33 70.34
C ASP A 76 40.83 34.75 71.74
N TYR A 77 41.16 33.49 72.05
CA TYR A 77 40.80 32.87 73.34
C TYR A 77 42.00 32.42 74.18
N TYR A 78 41.91 32.69 75.48
CA TYR A 78 42.99 32.66 76.46
C TYR A 78 42.69 31.68 77.61
N LEU A 79 43.62 30.75 77.87
CA LEU A 79 43.66 29.93 79.09
C LEU A 79 44.85 30.31 79.99
N PRO A 80 44.72 30.30 81.33
CA PRO A 80 45.85 30.48 82.21
C PRO A 80 46.80 29.26 82.18
N GLU A 81 48.08 29.50 82.47
CA GLU A 81 49.12 28.46 82.54
C GLU A 81 48.68 27.21 83.34
N ASN A 82 49.09 26.04 82.86
CA ASN A 82 48.96 24.74 83.54
C ASN A 82 47.51 24.27 83.83
N THR A 83 46.52 24.75 83.08
CA THR A 83 45.15 24.19 83.08
C THR A 83 45.12 22.80 82.40
N ARG A 84 45.38 21.72 83.15
CA ARG A 84 45.12 20.34 82.68
C ARG A 84 43.64 19.99 82.85
N CYS A 85 42.85 20.20 81.80
CA CYS A 85 41.56 19.52 81.66
C CYS A 85 41.81 18.04 81.28
N ASP A 86 41.35 17.09 82.10
CA ASP A 86 41.35 15.67 81.73
C ASP A 86 40.20 15.38 80.75
N SER A 87 40.45 14.63 79.69
CA SER A 87 39.63 14.58 78.46
C SER A 87 38.39 13.68 78.56
N LYS A 88 37.82 13.54 79.77
CA LYS A 88 36.78 12.54 80.08
C LYS A 88 35.57 13.05 80.88
N ALA A 89 35.51 14.33 81.22
CA ALA A 89 34.37 14.91 81.94
C ALA A 89 33.78 16.11 81.19
N GLY A 90 32.56 15.96 80.68
CA GLY A 90 31.76 17.08 80.18
C GLY A 90 31.16 17.86 81.34
N GLY A 91 31.70 19.06 81.63
CA GLY A 91 31.18 19.97 82.66
C GLY A 91 32.20 21.00 83.12
N CYS A 92 31.77 22.25 83.28
CA CYS A 92 32.64 23.37 83.65
C CYS A 92 33.05 23.35 85.14
N ALA A 93 34.04 22.53 85.50
CA ALA A 93 34.56 22.39 86.87
C ALA A 93 36.10 22.47 86.92
N CYS A 94 36.68 23.62 86.60
CA CYS A 94 38.12 23.87 86.73
C CYS A 94 38.47 24.55 88.07
N TYR A 95 39.35 23.94 88.87
CA TYR A 95 39.77 24.46 90.18
C TYR A 95 41.29 24.30 90.41
N ALA A 96 42.06 25.39 90.47
CA ALA A 96 43.36 25.48 91.17
C ALA A 96 43.92 26.93 91.20
N LYS A 97 44.94 27.18 92.03
CA LYS A 97 45.74 28.43 92.11
C LYS A 97 46.92 28.42 91.12
N PRO A 98 47.43 29.60 90.68
CA PRO A 98 48.58 29.71 89.79
C PRO A 98 49.91 29.42 90.48
N ALA A 99 50.90 29.01 89.69
CA ALA A 99 52.27 28.72 90.13
C ALA A 99 53.34 29.73 89.64
N ASN A 100 53.01 30.62 88.70
CA ASN A 100 53.94 31.62 88.18
C ASN A 100 53.19 32.91 87.77
N PRO A 101 53.54 34.10 88.30
CA PRO A 101 52.90 35.35 87.91
C PRO A 101 53.75 36.11 86.87
N GLY A 102 53.56 35.83 85.58
CA GLY A 102 54.27 36.60 84.52
C GLY A 102 54.23 36.07 83.09
N ALA A 103 53.71 34.87 82.83
CA ALA A 103 53.52 34.39 81.45
C ALA A 103 52.30 35.05 80.78
N PRO A 104 52.30 35.25 79.45
CA PRO A 104 51.07 35.52 78.71
C PRO A 104 50.11 34.32 78.83
N PRO A 105 48.79 34.51 78.74
CA PRO A 105 47.88 33.38 78.76
C PRO A 105 48.07 32.52 77.51
N LEU A 106 47.90 31.21 77.67
CA LEU A 106 47.99 30.24 76.59
C LEU A 106 46.81 30.43 75.63
N GLN A 107 47.09 30.96 74.44
CA GLN A 107 46.08 30.99 73.38
C GLN A 107 45.72 29.55 72.98
N LYS A 108 44.42 29.28 72.85
CA LYS A 108 43.91 28.03 72.28
C LYS A 108 42.94 28.32 71.15
N ASN A 109 43.10 27.61 70.05
CA ASN A 109 42.14 27.60 68.96
C ASN A 109 40.89 26.78 69.38
N PRO A 110 39.66 27.10 68.92
CA PRO A 110 38.43 26.39 69.30
C PRO A 110 38.49 24.88 69.05
N ASP A 111 39.12 24.48 67.95
CA ASP A 111 39.35 23.10 67.53
C ASP A 111 40.20 22.31 68.56
N GLU A 112 40.94 22.97 69.46
CA GLU A 112 41.77 22.34 70.50
C GLU A 112 41.05 22.14 71.85
N SER A 113 39.79 22.59 71.99
CA SER A 113 39.08 22.59 73.28
C SER A 113 37.58 22.81 73.16
N SER A 114 36.79 21.85 73.66
CA SER A 114 35.33 22.00 73.82
C SER A 114 34.92 23.24 74.62
N ALA A 115 35.77 23.71 75.54
CA ALA A 115 35.52 24.90 76.35
C ALA A 115 35.87 26.22 75.63
N ALA A 116 36.64 26.16 74.53
CA ALA A 116 36.87 27.29 73.64
C ALA A 116 35.76 27.36 72.58
N CYS A 117 35.42 26.22 71.97
CA CYS A 117 34.29 26.08 71.05
C CYS A 117 32.97 26.59 71.66
N ALA A 118 32.66 26.21 72.91
CA ALA A 118 31.45 26.62 73.62
C ALA A 118 31.34 28.14 73.96
N CYS A 119 32.32 28.95 73.61
CA CYS A 119 32.22 30.41 73.70
C CYS A 119 31.38 31.04 72.58
N ILE A 120 31.35 30.39 71.41
CA ILE A 120 30.69 30.85 70.19
C ILE A 120 29.23 30.37 70.24
N ASP A 121 28.28 31.26 69.98
CA ASP A 121 26.84 30.96 70.17
C ASP A 121 26.34 29.83 69.26
N VAL A 122 26.80 29.89 68.01
CA VAL A 122 26.34 29.07 66.89
C VAL A 122 27.08 27.74 66.76
N ALA A 123 28.13 27.50 67.57
CA ALA A 123 29.11 26.43 67.36
C ALA A 123 28.76 25.10 68.06
N ASP A 124 29.16 23.98 67.45
CA ASP A 124 28.97 22.62 67.96
C ASP A 124 30.32 21.88 68.14
N TRP A 125 30.46 21.07 69.20
CA TRP A 125 31.70 20.39 69.53
C TRP A 125 31.62 18.87 69.39
N ASN A 126 32.54 18.30 68.63
CA ASN A 126 32.73 16.87 68.48
C ASN A 126 34.09 16.41 69.03
N THR A 127 34.09 15.40 69.90
CA THR A 127 35.32 14.84 70.50
C THR A 127 36.35 14.24 69.54
N LYS A 128 36.03 14.07 68.25
CA LYS A 128 36.92 13.59 67.19
C LYS A 128 37.07 14.58 66.03
N ALA A 129 35.97 15.21 65.63
CA ALA A 129 35.95 16.14 64.51
C ALA A 129 36.26 17.59 64.89
N GLN A 130 36.35 17.86 66.21
CA GLN A 130 36.71 19.11 66.85
C GLN A 130 35.56 20.15 66.81
N CYS A 131 35.81 21.45 66.63
CA CYS A 131 34.75 22.46 66.63
C CYS A 131 34.08 22.55 65.24
N CYS A 132 32.91 23.18 65.17
CA CYS A 132 32.16 23.41 63.95
C CYS A 132 31.50 24.78 64.06
N GLY A 133 31.73 25.62 63.06
CA GLY A 133 31.23 26.99 63.02
C GLY A 133 32.08 27.99 63.80
N ASP A 134 33.36 27.73 64.07
CA ASP A 134 34.27 28.76 64.61
C ASP A 134 35.02 29.55 63.54
N ASP A 135 35.27 28.98 62.36
CA ASP A 135 35.81 29.70 61.20
C ASP A 135 35.13 29.30 59.87
N GLU A 136 35.66 29.79 58.74
CA GLU A 136 35.14 29.50 57.40
C GLU A 136 35.66 28.16 56.81
N LEU A 137 36.66 27.52 57.42
CA LEU A 137 37.23 26.23 57.02
C LEU A 137 36.37 25.04 57.50
N ASP A 138 35.57 25.25 58.54
CA ASP A 138 34.51 24.34 58.99
C ASP A 138 33.38 24.16 57.99
N CYS A 139 33.22 25.07 57.05
CA CYS A 139 32.10 25.10 56.13
C CYS A 139 32.04 23.82 55.25
N GLY A 140 31.10 22.92 55.54
CA GLY A 140 30.99 21.62 54.86
C GLY A 140 32.06 20.59 55.24
N ARG A 141 32.85 20.85 56.30
CA ARG A 141 33.96 20.00 56.77
C ARG A 141 33.44 18.60 57.12
N VAL A 142 33.95 17.58 56.44
CA VAL A 142 33.64 16.15 56.71
C VAL A 142 34.81 15.50 57.42
N ASN A 143 34.61 15.02 58.65
CA ASN A 143 35.68 14.43 59.46
C ASN A 143 35.16 13.27 60.33
N THR A 144 35.85 12.12 60.32
CA THR A 144 35.47 10.88 61.05
C THR A 144 34.01 10.41 60.93
N GLY A 145 33.33 10.75 59.82
CA GLY A 145 31.93 10.39 59.59
C GLY A 145 30.90 11.38 60.15
N VAL A 146 31.30 12.57 60.57
CA VAL A 146 30.39 13.71 60.79
C VAL A 146 30.63 14.82 59.75
N LEU A 147 29.58 15.58 59.45
CA LEU A 147 29.57 16.75 58.56
C LEU A 147 29.27 17.99 59.40
N CYS A 148 30.09 19.05 59.29
CA CYS A 148 29.77 20.35 59.86
C CYS A 148 28.80 21.07 58.91
N SER A 149 27.56 21.21 59.37
CA SER A 149 26.46 21.81 58.61
C SER A 149 26.19 23.22 59.14
N ILE A 150 26.76 24.24 58.51
CA ILE A 150 26.51 25.66 58.80
C ILE A 150 25.45 26.20 57.82
N ASP A 151 24.55 27.05 58.28
CA ASP A 151 23.61 27.78 57.40
C ASP A 151 24.29 28.87 56.54
N SER A 152 23.52 29.54 55.68
CA SER A 152 24.02 30.57 54.76
C SER A 152 24.41 31.89 55.43
N ASN A 153 24.00 32.10 56.68
CA ASN A 153 24.18 33.34 57.42
C ASN A 153 25.30 33.21 58.47
N PHE A 154 25.80 31.99 58.70
CA PHE A 154 26.64 31.60 59.83
C PHE A 154 25.92 31.84 61.19
N GLU A 155 24.59 31.68 61.21
CA GLU A 155 23.74 31.87 62.39
C GLU A 155 23.45 30.54 63.13
N GLN A 156 23.66 29.39 62.49
CA GLN A 156 23.52 28.05 63.07
C GLN A 156 24.58 27.11 62.48
N SER A 157 25.20 26.28 63.33
CA SER A 157 26.01 25.13 62.91
C SER A 157 25.65 23.87 63.70
N GLN A 158 25.94 22.69 63.13
CA GLN A 158 25.81 21.41 63.82
C GLN A 158 26.70 20.32 63.20
N TRP A 159 27.25 19.42 64.02
CA TRP A 159 27.88 18.17 63.58
C TRP A 159 26.84 17.07 63.29
N ILE A 160 26.58 16.78 62.02
CA ILE A 160 25.61 15.77 61.58
C ILE A 160 26.30 14.41 61.32
N SER A 161 25.92 13.39 62.10
CA SER A 161 26.46 12.02 61.96
C SER A 161 25.92 11.28 60.72
N SER A 162 26.84 10.74 59.92
CA SER A 162 26.57 9.85 58.79
C SER A 162 25.72 8.64 59.18
N SER A 163 26.14 7.90 60.21
CA SER A 163 25.48 6.65 60.62
C SER A 163 24.04 6.83 61.10
N ALA A 164 23.68 8.02 61.61
CA ALA A 164 22.31 8.39 61.99
C ALA A 164 21.46 8.92 60.80
N ASN A 165 22.10 9.13 59.65
CA ASN A 165 21.55 9.74 58.45
C ASN A 165 21.87 8.89 57.19
N PHE A 166 22.00 7.57 57.35
CA PHE A 166 22.27 6.63 56.25
C PHE A 166 21.28 6.78 55.09
N GLY A 167 21.76 7.18 53.91
CA GLY A 167 20.95 7.46 52.71
C GLY A 167 20.16 8.77 52.75
N ASP A 168 20.40 9.63 53.75
CA ASP A 168 19.84 10.97 53.85
C ASP A 168 20.75 12.02 53.19
N ILE A 169 20.17 13.15 52.81
CA ILE A 169 20.85 14.25 52.12
C ILE A 169 20.74 15.51 53.01
N ARG A 170 21.83 16.29 53.05
CA ARG A 170 21.94 17.54 53.82
C ARG A 170 22.43 18.68 52.96
N TYR A 171 21.71 19.80 52.95
CA TYR A 171 22.17 21.04 52.35
C TYR A 171 22.98 21.85 53.35
N VAL A 172 24.23 22.18 53.00
CA VAL A 172 25.10 23.07 53.78
C VAL A 172 25.03 24.48 53.17
N GLY A 173 24.58 25.44 53.97
CA GLY A 173 24.22 26.78 53.50
C GLY A 173 25.40 27.67 53.17
N CYS A 174 26.44 27.64 54.00
CA CYS A 174 27.68 28.41 53.75
C CYS A 174 28.43 27.93 52.49
N ASP A 175 28.30 26.64 52.16
CA ASP A 175 29.02 25.94 51.09
C ASP A 175 28.18 25.84 49.79
N ASN A 176 26.92 26.29 49.84
CA ASN A 176 25.91 26.15 48.79
C ASN A 176 25.96 24.76 48.12
N SER A 177 26.00 23.68 48.90
CA SER A 177 26.26 22.32 48.43
C SER A 177 25.43 21.30 49.20
N GLU A 178 24.95 20.27 48.52
CA GLU A 178 24.34 19.10 49.17
C GLU A 178 25.35 17.98 49.43
N TYR A 179 25.12 17.23 50.49
CA TYR A 179 25.95 16.13 50.96
C TYR A 179 25.09 14.88 51.20
N LEU A 180 25.45 13.76 50.58
CA LEU A 180 24.78 12.46 50.73
C LEU A 180 25.56 11.54 51.67
N SER A 181 24.90 10.89 52.63
CA SER A 181 25.59 9.92 53.50
C SER A 181 25.40 8.46 53.09
N ASP A 182 26.50 7.70 53.10
CA ASP A 182 26.52 6.23 53.04
C ASP A 182 26.54 5.55 54.42
N GLY A 183 26.36 6.31 55.50
CA GLY A 183 26.40 5.79 56.87
C GLY A 183 27.80 5.63 57.47
N ILE A 184 28.85 5.89 56.68
CA ILE A 184 30.27 5.89 57.10
C ILE A 184 30.85 7.31 56.94
N THR A 185 30.51 7.99 55.86
CA THR A 185 30.98 9.32 55.49
C THR A 185 29.86 10.16 54.84
N TRP A 186 30.24 11.29 54.25
CA TRP A 186 29.39 12.19 53.47
C TRP A 186 30.07 12.49 52.12
N PHE A 187 29.30 12.52 51.05
CA PHE A 187 29.75 12.85 49.69
C PHE A 187 29.14 14.17 49.23
N LYS A 188 30.01 15.18 49.01
CA LYS A 188 29.64 16.50 48.47
C LYS A 188 29.16 16.39 47.02
N CYS A 189 28.21 17.24 46.65
CA CYS A 189 27.86 17.55 45.27
C CYS A 189 28.28 19.00 44.94
N ASP A 190 29.27 19.15 44.08
CA ASP A 190 30.03 20.40 43.83
C ASP A 190 30.07 20.79 42.34
N ASN A 191 29.02 20.41 41.59
CA ASN A 191 28.89 20.40 40.14
C ASN A 191 29.66 19.28 39.42
N THR A 192 30.46 18.46 40.11
CA THR A 192 31.07 17.26 39.53
C THR A 192 30.05 16.12 39.50
N PHE A 193 29.58 15.70 38.31
CA PHE A 193 28.68 14.56 38.21
C PHE A 193 29.28 13.29 38.83
N TRP A 194 28.50 12.64 39.69
CA TRP A 194 28.76 11.29 40.15
C TRP A 194 27.45 10.51 40.32
N LYS A 195 27.54 9.18 40.24
CA LYS A 195 26.45 8.23 40.51
C LYS A 195 26.87 7.27 41.61
N ARG A 196 26.00 7.04 42.61
CA ARG A 196 26.29 6.17 43.79
C ARG A 196 25.08 5.31 44.14
N THR A 197 25.33 4.07 44.54
CA THR A 197 24.28 3.15 45.03
C THR A 197 24.37 3.01 46.55
N ILE A 198 23.32 3.38 47.28
CA ILE A 198 23.23 3.31 48.75
C ILE A 198 21.87 2.69 49.11
N ASP A 199 21.85 1.71 50.03
CA ASP A 199 20.64 0.98 50.43
C ASP A 199 19.79 0.43 49.24
N LYS A 200 20.49 -0.07 48.20
CA LYS A 200 19.92 -0.53 46.92
C LYS A 200 19.13 0.53 46.14
N ARG A 201 19.45 1.81 46.32
CA ARG A 201 18.92 2.96 45.57
C ARG A 201 20.05 3.72 44.93
N GLU A 202 19.80 4.32 43.79
CA GLU A 202 20.78 5.16 43.11
C GLU A 202 20.52 6.65 43.33
N TYR A 203 21.63 7.35 43.52
CA TYR A 203 21.70 8.78 43.72
C TYR A 203 22.67 9.37 42.70
N ILE A 204 22.33 10.52 42.13
CA ILE A 204 23.19 11.28 41.23
C ILE A 204 23.42 12.71 41.74
N CYS A 205 24.60 13.25 41.48
CA CYS A 205 24.89 14.67 41.64
C CYS A 205 24.76 15.37 40.28
N THR A 206 23.92 16.40 40.18
CA THR A 206 23.62 17.11 38.92
C THR A 206 24.04 18.58 38.91
N GLY A 207 24.60 19.11 40.00
CA GLY A 207 24.96 20.53 40.11
C GLY A 207 25.51 20.92 41.47
N SER A 208 25.11 22.08 41.98
CA SER A 208 25.37 22.54 43.35
C SER A 208 24.14 23.31 43.86
N GLY A 209 24.11 23.64 45.15
CA GLY A 209 22.93 24.19 45.82
C GLY A 209 21.95 23.14 46.31
N ARG A 210 20.73 23.57 46.62
CA ARG A 210 19.60 22.69 46.97
C ARG A 210 19.12 21.90 45.75
N GLU A 211 18.61 20.70 45.98
CA GLU A 211 18.14 19.77 44.93
C GLU A 211 19.24 19.32 43.93
N SER A 212 20.51 19.49 44.29
CA SER A 212 21.65 19.09 43.45
C SER A 212 22.02 17.62 43.58
N ILE A 213 21.64 16.96 44.68
CA ILE A 213 21.65 15.49 44.79
C ILE A 213 20.24 14.97 44.59
N VAL A 214 20.09 14.01 43.67
CA VAL A 214 18.81 13.43 43.24
C VAL A 214 18.75 11.96 43.62
N GLU A 215 17.76 11.54 44.41
CA GLU A 215 17.45 10.12 44.69
C GLU A 215 16.40 9.58 43.69
N CYS A 216 16.65 8.41 43.12
CA CYS A 216 15.60 7.61 42.50
C CYS A 216 14.88 6.74 43.55
N CYS A 217 13.64 7.10 43.88
CA CYS A 217 12.80 6.39 44.85
C CYS A 217 12.02 5.22 44.22
N GLY A 218 11.88 5.23 42.89
CA GLY A 218 11.13 4.26 42.10
C GLY A 218 9.64 4.28 42.42
N ASP A 219 9.01 3.11 42.48
CA ASP A 219 7.62 2.94 42.94
C ASP A 219 7.51 2.81 44.48
N GLY A 220 8.55 3.20 45.21
CA GLY A 220 8.61 3.09 46.68
C GLY A 220 8.89 4.42 47.37
N SER A 221 8.81 4.42 48.71
CA SER A 221 9.23 5.57 49.49
C SER A 221 10.72 5.89 49.28
N CYS A 222 11.06 7.16 49.28
CA CYS A 222 12.44 7.65 49.30
C CYS A 222 13.14 7.30 50.62
N LYS A 223 14.48 7.36 50.61
CA LYS A 223 15.36 7.16 51.77
C LYS A 223 15.82 8.48 52.36
N SER A 224 16.05 9.48 51.50
CA SER A 224 16.25 10.87 51.87
C SER A 224 14.99 11.45 52.53
N ARG A 225 15.18 12.21 53.61
CA ARG A 225 14.10 12.71 54.49
C ARG A 225 14.00 14.23 54.51
N VAL A 226 15.12 14.93 54.34
CA VAL A 226 15.19 16.39 54.47
C VAL A 226 15.53 17.06 53.14
N ASP A 227 16.80 17.16 52.77
CA ASP A 227 17.24 17.83 51.54
C ASP A 227 17.36 16.85 50.34
N GLY A 228 17.79 17.35 49.18
CA GLY A 228 17.87 16.57 47.93
C GLY A 228 16.56 16.41 47.17
N LYS A 229 16.68 16.30 45.85
CA LYS A 229 15.55 16.06 44.93
C LYS A 229 15.15 14.60 44.95
N ARG A 230 13.85 14.32 44.83
CA ARG A 230 13.27 12.97 44.94
C ARG A 230 12.44 12.65 43.71
N LEU A 231 12.79 11.57 43.02
CA LEU A 231 12.13 11.16 41.78
C LEU A 231 11.40 9.83 41.98
N SER A 232 10.13 9.83 41.61
CA SER A 232 9.33 8.61 41.39
C SER A 232 9.65 8.02 40.02
N THR A 233 9.24 6.78 39.75
CA THR A 233 9.39 6.17 38.42
C THR A 233 8.84 7.05 37.29
N GLY A 234 9.58 7.15 36.18
CA GLY A 234 9.23 7.98 35.03
C GLY A 234 9.73 9.42 35.13
N GLN A 235 9.94 9.95 36.35
CA GLN A 235 10.53 11.27 36.52
C GLN A 235 12.05 11.23 36.29
N SER A 236 12.61 12.32 35.77
CA SER A 236 14.03 12.42 35.40
C SER A 236 14.74 13.64 36.00
N ALA A 237 16.07 13.63 35.90
CA ALA A 237 16.93 14.80 36.10
C ALA A 237 18.07 14.79 35.08
N THR A 238 18.49 15.98 34.65
CA THR A 238 19.58 16.17 33.68
C THR A 238 20.87 16.50 34.43
N ASP A 239 22.00 15.92 34.01
CA ASP A 239 23.31 16.17 34.62
C ASP A 239 24.06 17.37 34.00
N SER A 240 25.25 17.66 34.55
CA SER A 240 26.14 18.75 34.12
C SER A 240 26.64 18.64 32.68
N ASN A 241 26.48 17.48 32.03
CA ASN A 241 26.86 17.22 30.64
C ASN A 241 25.63 17.25 29.71
N ASN A 242 24.48 17.71 30.21
CA ASN A 242 23.19 17.67 29.53
C ASN A 242 22.65 16.24 29.24
N LYS A 243 23.09 15.20 29.99
CA LYS A 243 22.49 13.86 29.85
C LYS A 243 21.31 13.68 30.80
N THR A 244 20.20 13.14 30.30
CA THR A 244 18.99 12.85 31.09
C THR A 244 19.09 11.49 31.78
N HIS A 245 18.71 11.44 33.06
CA HIS A 245 18.66 10.22 33.87
C HIS A 245 17.23 9.99 34.37
N TYR A 246 16.56 8.96 33.86
CA TYR A 246 15.20 8.57 34.24
C TYR A 246 15.22 7.60 35.43
N CYS A 247 14.30 7.79 36.38
CA CYS A 247 14.15 6.89 37.52
C CYS A 247 13.30 5.65 37.18
N ARG A 248 13.79 4.46 37.56
CA ARG A 248 13.14 3.15 37.35
C ARG A 248 12.42 2.59 38.59
N PRO A 249 11.45 1.66 38.44
CA PRO A 249 10.78 1.03 39.59
C PRO A 249 11.73 0.39 40.60
N ASP A 250 12.87 -0.12 40.11
CA ASP A 250 13.91 -0.78 40.91
C ASP A 250 14.88 0.18 41.63
N LYS A 251 14.56 1.49 41.68
CA LYS A 251 15.36 2.57 42.30
C LYS A 251 16.71 2.82 41.63
N LYS A 252 16.83 2.47 40.35
CA LYS A 252 18.00 2.80 39.52
C LYS A 252 17.74 3.96 38.57
N PHE A 253 18.81 4.65 38.21
CA PHE A 253 18.84 5.62 37.12
C PHE A 253 19.30 4.94 35.84
N VAL A 254 18.51 5.10 34.77
CA VAL A 254 18.86 4.72 33.40
C VAL A 254 18.84 5.98 32.53
N THR A 255 19.52 5.98 31.39
CA THR A 255 19.66 7.15 30.50
C THR A 255 19.25 6.86 29.07
N ASP A 256 18.59 5.72 28.87
CA ASP A 256 18.40 4.99 27.62
C ASP A 256 17.43 3.85 28.02
N LEU A 257 16.18 3.93 27.59
CA LEU A 257 15.10 3.00 27.89
C LEU A 257 15.00 1.88 26.85
N ASP A 258 15.62 2.05 25.69
CA ASP A 258 15.69 1.06 24.61
C ASP A 258 16.71 -0.03 24.89
N VAL A 259 17.88 0.33 25.45
CA VAL A 259 18.94 -0.61 25.77
C VAL A 259 18.73 -1.18 27.19
N PRO A 260 18.40 -2.49 27.33
CA PRO A 260 18.48 -3.14 28.64
C PRO A 260 19.94 -3.16 29.11
N ASP A 261 20.19 -2.71 30.35
CA ASP A 261 21.53 -2.70 30.98
C ASP A 261 22.31 -3.97 30.64
N SER A 262 23.53 -3.81 30.11
CA SER A 262 24.29 -4.70 29.19
C SER A 262 24.61 -6.16 29.59
N LEU A 263 23.84 -6.77 30.49
CA LEU A 263 24.02 -8.14 30.99
C LEU A 263 22.70 -8.95 30.90
N THR A 264 22.53 -9.61 29.76
CA THR A 264 21.50 -10.62 29.44
C THR A 264 20.07 -10.12 29.26
N SER A 265 19.25 -10.92 28.57
CA SER A 265 17.86 -10.63 28.21
C SER A 265 16.91 -10.77 29.41
N ASP A 266 17.11 -9.97 30.46
CA ASP A 266 16.25 -9.99 31.63
C ASP A 266 14.90 -9.30 31.35
N ARG A 267 13.84 -10.10 31.31
CA ARG A 267 12.45 -9.65 31.15
C ARG A 267 12.04 -8.62 32.22
N ALA A 268 12.66 -8.65 33.41
CA ALA A 268 12.43 -7.65 34.44
C ALA A 268 12.98 -6.26 34.06
N LEU A 269 14.08 -6.18 33.30
CA LEU A 269 14.63 -4.91 32.82
C LEU A 269 13.73 -4.26 31.77
N LEU A 270 13.25 -5.02 30.76
CA LEU A 270 12.28 -4.49 29.80
C LEU A 270 10.97 -4.07 30.50
N THR A 271 10.52 -4.83 31.50
CA THR A 271 9.33 -4.44 32.31
C THR A 271 9.56 -3.13 33.07
N ASN A 272 10.76 -2.91 33.60
CA ASN A 272 11.13 -1.67 34.29
C ASN A 272 11.26 -0.48 33.33
N ASN A 273 11.97 -0.65 32.21
CA ASN A 273 12.15 0.41 31.21
C ASN A 273 10.79 0.80 30.60
N LYS A 274 9.92 -0.17 30.26
CA LYS A 274 8.52 0.08 29.87
C LYS A 274 7.76 0.91 30.91
N ALA A 275 7.79 0.48 32.18
CA ALA A 275 7.08 1.18 33.25
C ALA A 275 7.64 2.58 33.52
N THR A 276 8.90 2.85 33.19
CA THR A 276 9.49 4.21 33.20
C THR A 276 9.03 5.02 31.99
N CYS A 277 9.07 4.46 30.78
CA CYS A 277 8.60 5.08 29.54
C CYS A 277 7.16 5.59 29.68
N GLU A 278 6.23 4.70 30.03
CA GLU A 278 4.80 5.02 30.16
C GLU A 278 4.52 6.05 31.27
N LYS A 279 5.32 6.07 32.34
CA LYS A 279 5.19 7.06 33.44
C LYS A 279 5.92 8.38 33.18
N ALA A 280 6.89 8.40 32.26
CA ALA A 280 7.51 9.62 31.76
C ALA A 280 6.59 10.40 30.79
N GLY A 281 5.49 9.77 30.35
CA GLY A 281 4.58 10.30 29.32
C GLY A 281 4.99 9.93 27.88
N LEU A 282 6.06 9.13 27.75
CA LEU A 282 6.61 8.63 26.48
C LEU A 282 5.82 7.42 25.97
N LYS A 283 6.16 6.92 24.79
CA LYS A 283 5.38 5.90 24.09
C LYS A 283 6.16 4.60 23.90
N TRP A 284 5.80 3.59 24.69
CA TRP A 284 6.36 2.25 24.53
C TRP A 284 5.81 1.58 23.27
N THR A 285 6.68 1.32 22.30
CA THR A 285 6.36 0.80 20.96
C THR A 285 6.22 -0.72 20.94
N GLY A 286 6.91 -1.45 21.82
CA GLY A 286 6.78 -2.91 21.93
C GLY A 286 7.94 -3.56 22.71
N THR A 287 9.15 -3.30 22.26
CA THR A 287 10.44 -3.56 22.91
C THR A 287 11.21 -2.28 23.25
N LYS A 288 10.80 -1.13 22.69
CA LYS A 288 11.45 0.19 22.80
C LYS A 288 10.51 1.31 23.29
N CYS A 289 11.05 2.48 23.55
CA CYS A 289 10.41 3.69 24.07
C CYS A 289 10.65 4.89 23.14
N CYS A 290 9.64 5.29 22.37
CA CYS A 290 9.76 6.44 21.47
C CYS A 290 9.72 7.77 22.24
N SER A 291 10.43 8.77 21.72
CA SER A 291 10.56 10.15 22.18
C SER A 291 11.58 10.39 23.32
N GLU A 292 12.72 9.70 23.33
CA GLU A 292 13.75 9.90 24.37
C GLU A 292 14.48 11.25 24.29
N ALA A 293 15.07 11.66 25.42
CA ALA A 293 15.57 13.03 25.61
C ALA A 293 17.02 13.27 25.15
N ASP A 294 17.80 12.23 24.86
CA ASP A 294 19.17 12.33 24.33
C ASP A 294 19.29 12.08 22.80
N ASP A 295 18.23 11.64 22.15
CA ASP A 295 18.16 11.61 20.68
C ASP A 295 18.05 13.02 20.08
N PHE A 296 18.47 13.17 18.82
CA PHE A 296 18.26 14.40 18.04
C PHE A 296 17.08 14.25 17.09
N GLU A 297 17.08 13.18 16.32
CA GLU A 297 16.02 12.66 15.45
C GLU A 297 16.00 11.14 15.67
N GLU A 298 14.83 10.53 15.86
CA GLU A 298 14.69 9.13 16.33
C GLU A 298 13.83 8.32 15.35
N TYR A 299 14.36 7.21 14.83
CA TYR A 299 13.75 6.42 13.75
C TYR A 299 14.00 4.92 13.93
N TYR A 300 12.93 4.13 14.14
CA TYR A 300 13.02 2.67 14.16
C TYR A 300 11.71 1.93 13.86
N ASN A 301 11.87 0.68 13.44
CA ASN A 301 10.83 -0.34 13.45
C ASN A 301 10.86 -1.12 14.79
N ASP A 302 9.71 -1.58 15.24
CA ASP A 302 9.60 -2.44 16.42
C ASP A 302 8.73 -3.66 16.10
N LYS A 303 9.26 -4.49 15.19
CA LYS A 303 8.58 -5.62 14.58
C LYS A 303 7.87 -6.52 15.61
N ASP A 304 6.65 -6.93 15.26
CA ASP A 304 5.74 -7.73 16.10
C ASP A 304 5.32 -6.99 17.41
N GLY A 305 5.64 -5.69 17.52
CA GLY A 305 5.19 -4.76 18.55
C GLY A 305 3.90 -4.02 18.19
N THR A 306 3.66 -2.92 18.89
CA THR A 306 2.44 -2.08 18.79
C THR A 306 2.63 -0.80 17.97
N GLY A 307 3.81 -0.54 17.41
CA GLY A 307 4.12 0.65 16.62
C GLY A 307 5.60 0.75 16.26
N GLY A 308 6.00 1.86 15.65
CA GLY A 308 7.39 2.27 15.45
C GLY A 308 7.61 3.72 15.89
N CYS A 309 8.85 4.20 15.84
CA CYS A 309 9.16 5.59 16.11
C CYS A 309 9.57 6.31 14.82
N TRP A 310 8.96 7.48 14.57
CA TRP A 310 9.20 8.30 13.40
C TRP A 310 9.51 9.74 13.81
N ASN A 311 10.77 10.15 13.68
CA ASN A 311 11.26 11.45 14.11
C ASN A 311 10.82 11.83 15.53
N LYS A 312 10.94 10.88 16.48
CA LYS A 312 10.43 10.96 17.87
C LYS A 312 8.92 10.94 18.06
N GLU A 313 8.09 10.86 17.02
CA GLU A 313 6.65 10.65 17.17
C GLU A 313 6.31 9.16 17.01
N ALA A 314 5.54 8.62 17.94
CA ALA A 314 5.24 7.19 18.01
C ALA A 314 4.02 6.84 17.15
N VAL A 315 4.27 6.21 16.01
CA VAL A 315 3.23 5.78 15.07
C VAL A 315 2.83 4.36 15.44
N ILE A 316 1.67 4.22 16.08
CA ILE A 316 1.11 2.92 16.44
C ILE A 316 0.72 2.13 15.18
N SER A 317 0.66 0.81 15.29
CA SER A 317 0.25 -0.02 14.16
C SER A 317 -1.21 0.19 13.78
N ILE A 318 -1.49 0.18 12.47
CA ILE A 318 -2.74 0.61 11.84
C ILE A 318 -2.95 2.15 11.97
N ASP A 319 -1.86 2.91 11.92
CA ASP A 319 -1.85 4.39 11.89
C ASP A 319 -0.84 4.92 10.86
N PHE A 320 -0.97 6.20 10.51
CA PHE A 320 -0.26 6.85 9.39
C PHE A 320 0.76 7.89 9.86
N VAL A 321 1.82 8.06 9.08
CA VAL A 321 2.87 9.03 9.38
C VAL A 321 2.42 10.44 8.98
N GLU A 322 2.27 11.34 9.96
CA GLU A 322 1.90 12.74 9.70
C GLU A 322 2.88 13.42 8.71
N GLY A 323 2.33 14.21 7.78
CA GLY A 323 3.10 14.90 6.75
C GLY A 323 3.48 14.04 5.53
N THR A 324 3.25 12.71 5.55
CA THR A 324 3.47 11.84 4.37
C THR A 324 2.25 11.69 3.45
N GLU A 325 1.14 12.38 3.76
CA GLU A 325 -0.13 12.25 3.04
C GLU A 325 -0.62 10.80 2.88
N ASP A 326 -0.56 10.00 3.94
CA ASP A 326 -1.00 8.59 3.99
C ASP A 326 -0.21 7.64 3.07
N SER A 327 0.96 8.07 2.59
CA SER A 327 1.87 7.25 1.78
C SER A 327 2.78 6.34 2.61
N VAL A 328 2.96 6.63 3.91
CA VAL A 328 3.64 5.73 4.86
C VAL A 328 2.70 5.41 6.03
N ALA A 329 2.57 4.11 6.32
CA ALA A 329 1.78 3.57 7.42
C ALA A 329 2.65 2.68 8.31
N ASN A 330 2.27 2.48 9.57
CA ASN A 330 2.87 1.43 10.41
C ASN A 330 1.94 0.20 10.46
N PHE A 331 2.44 -0.99 10.10
CA PHE A 331 1.71 -2.25 10.21
C PHE A 331 2.55 -3.28 10.98
N ASN A 332 2.03 -3.78 12.10
CA ASN A 332 2.68 -4.75 12.99
C ASN A 332 4.15 -4.39 13.36
N GLY A 333 4.34 -3.11 13.72
CA GLY A 333 5.62 -2.52 14.13
C GLY A 333 6.54 -2.07 12.98
N MET A 334 6.17 -2.34 11.73
CA MET A 334 6.97 -2.02 10.54
C MET A 334 6.40 -0.83 9.76
N PHE A 335 7.24 0.12 9.35
CA PHE A 335 6.86 1.17 8.41
C PHE A 335 6.81 0.65 6.97
N GLN A 336 5.66 0.85 6.33
CA GLN A 336 5.31 0.31 5.03
C GLN A 336 4.97 1.47 4.09
N GLY A 337 5.69 1.57 2.98
CA GLY A 337 5.58 2.64 1.98
C GLY A 337 4.73 2.24 0.80
N CYS A 338 3.78 3.10 0.41
CA CYS A 338 3.02 2.93 -0.81
C CYS A 338 3.74 3.63 -1.98
N ALA A 339 4.44 2.83 -2.79
CA ALA A 339 4.95 3.22 -4.10
C ALA A 339 5.81 4.51 -4.14
N LEU A 340 6.67 4.69 -3.13
CA LEU A 340 7.48 5.90 -2.88
C LEU A 340 8.66 6.12 -3.87
N GLU A 341 8.55 5.68 -5.12
CA GLU A 341 9.65 5.71 -6.09
C GLU A 341 9.67 6.99 -6.94
N LYS A 342 10.87 7.50 -7.19
CA LYS A 342 11.20 8.76 -7.90
C LYS A 342 10.58 8.98 -9.30
N ILE A 343 9.94 7.97 -9.88
CA ILE A 343 9.26 8.03 -11.19
C ILE A 343 7.73 8.17 -11.08
N LYS A 344 7.21 8.29 -9.86
CA LYS A 344 5.78 8.26 -9.54
C LYS A 344 5.24 9.65 -9.14
N TYR A 345 4.00 9.74 -8.67
CA TYR A 345 3.20 10.97 -8.65
C TYR A 345 3.66 12.02 -7.61
N ASN A 346 4.12 11.60 -6.42
CA ASN A 346 4.47 12.47 -5.30
C ASN A 346 5.98 12.54 -5.06
N THR A 347 6.67 13.43 -5.78
CA THR A 347 8.11 13.67 -5.66
C THR A 347 8.59 14.21 -4.31
N ASN A 348 7.69 14.55 -3.38
CA ASN A 348 8.09 14.87 -2.00
C ASN A 348 8.56 13.62 -1.24
N ASN A 349 8.10 12.43 -1.65
CA ASN A 349 8.43 11.15 -1.03
C ASN A 349 9.82 10.62 -1.41
N ASP A 350 10.46 11.19 -2.44
CA ASP A 350 11.80 10.85 -2.97
C ASP A 350 12.87 10.59 -1.89
N ASN A 351 12.78 11.30 -0.76
CA ASN A 351 13.79 11.25 0.29
C ASN A 351 13.50 10.20 1.38
N LEU A 352 12.26 9.73 1.51
CA LEU A 352 11.81 8.84 2.59
C LEU A 352 12.53 7.48 2.56
N LEU A 353 12.85 6.98 1.36
CA LEU A 353 13.61 5.74 1.17
C LEU A 353 15.10 5.83 1.56
N ASN A 354 15.59 7.01 1.97
CA ASN A 354 16.94 7.16 2.54
C ASN A 354 16.94 7.10 4.08
N LEU A 355 15.77 6.99 4.72
CA LEU A 355 15.67 6.80 6.17
C LEU A 355 16.08 5.37 6.55
N VAL A 356 16.82 5.25 7.65
CA VAL A 356 17.31 3.97 8.20
C VAL A 356 16.85 3.82 9.64
N ASP A 357 16.60 2.58 10.03
CA ASP A 357 16.38 2.19 11.42
C ASP A 357 17.70 2.32 12.19
N GLN A 358 17.70 3.09 13.28
CA GLN A 358 18.94 3.51 13.95
C GLN A 358 19.61 2.41 14.79
N HIS A 359 18.89 1.35 15.17
CA HIS A 359 19.46 0.25 15.97
C HIS A 359 19.99 -0.89 15.08
N THR A 360 19.43 -1.06 13.88
CA THR A 360 19.79 -2.12 12.93
C THR A 360 20.64 -1.62 11.76
N SER A 361 20.56 -0.33 11.42
CA SER A 361 21.13 0.28 10.20
C SER A 361 20.55 -0.23 8.87
N GLU A 362 19.42 -0.96 8.91
CA GLU A 362 18.66 -1.37 7.73
C GLU A 362 17.68 -0.25 7.29
N PRO A 363 17.11 -0.29 6.06
CA PRO A 363 16.12 0.68 5.62
C PRO A 363 14.91 0.76 6.57
N LEU A 364 14.47 1.98 6.89
CA LEU A 364 13.32 2.19 7.80
C LEU A 364 12.00 1.74 7.16
N ILE A 365 11.85 1.93 5.85
CA ILE A 365 10.59 1.74 5.13
C ILE A 365 10.73 0.57 4.14
N GLU A 366 9.86 -0.43 4.28
CA GLU A 366 9.64 -1.45 3.25
C GLU A 366 8.65 -0.88 2.22
N ASN A 367 9.07 -0.74 0.96
CA ASN A 367 8.31 -0.02 -0.07
C ASN A 367 7.68 -0.97 -1.10
N HIS A 368 6.38 -0.82 -1.33
CA HIS A 368 5.60 -1.72 -2.18
C HIS A 368 5.18 -1.10 -3.52
N GLU A 369 4.83 -1.96 -4.47
CA GLU A 369 4.22 -1.55 -5.73
C GLU A 369 2.73 -1.19 -5.54
N TYR A 370 2.14 -0.57 -6.57
CA TYR A 370 0.70 -0.33 -6.61
C TYR A 370 -0.08 -1.65 -6.50
N CYS A 371 -1.24 -1.58 -5.86
CA CYS A 371 -2.14 -2.71 -5.66
C CYS A 371 -1.58 -3.83 -4.75
N PHE A 372 -0.50 -3.56 -4.00
CA PHE A 372 -0.13 -4.40 -2.87
C PHE A 372 -1.11 -4.18 -1.70
N ASN A 373 -1.69 -5.26 -1.16
CA ASN A 373 -2.48 -5.24 0.07
C ASN A 373 -1.56 -5.40 1.29
N ASP A 374 -1.87 -4.70 2.39
CA ASP A 374 -1.15 -4.87 3.66
C ASP A 374 -1.27 -6.32 4.22
N PRO A 375 -0.42 -6.74 5.18
CA PRO A 375 -0.43 -8.09 5.73
C PRO A 375 -1.79 -8.58 6.28
N GLU A 376 -2.64 -7.67 6.76
CA GLU A 376 -3.98 -7.97 7.28
C GLU A 376 -5.10 -7.78 6.23
N LYS A 377 -4.78 -7.21 5.07
CA LYS A 377 -5.71 -6.88 3.96
C LYS A 377 -6.80 -5.87 4.30
N ASN A 378 -6.54 -5.00 5.27
CA ASN A 378 -7.38 -3.87 5.62
C ASN A 378 -7.15 -2.67 4.68
N TYR A 379 -5.93 -2.56 4.13
CA TYR A 379 -5.47 -1.48 3.25
C TYR A 379 -4.77 -2.00 1.99
N PHE A 380 -4.75 -1.19 0.94
CA PHE A 380 -3.98 -1.41 -0.29
C PHE A 380 -3.23 -0.14 -0.70
N CYS A 381 -2.08 -0.31 -1.35
CA CYS A 381 -1.35 0.81 -1.94
C CYS A 381 -2.04 1.27 -3.24
N SER A 382 -2.67 2.44 -3.24
CA SER A 382 -3.42 2.95 -4.38
C SER A 382 -2.53 3.57 -5.46
N TYR A 383 -3.08 3.70 -6.68
CA TYR A 383 -2.44 4.41 -7.79
C TYR A 383 -2.26 5.93 -7.55
N SER A 384 -2.63 6.46 -6.38
CA SER A 384 -2.35 7.82 -5.94
C SER A 384 -1.24 7.92 -4.89
N GLU A 385 -0.43 6.86 -4.70
CA GLU A 385 0.60 6.75 -3.65
C GLU A 385 0.05 6.91 -2.22
N LYS A 386 -1.13 6.36 -1.96
CA LYS A 386 -1.74 6.38 -0.62
C LYS A 386 -2.24 5.00 -0.23
N TRP A 387 -2.04 4.64 1.02
CA TRP A 387 -2.72 3.48 1.62
C TRP A 387 -4.22 3.81 1.74
N GLN A 388 -5.06 3.03 1.06
CA GLN A 388 -6.52 3.21 1.06
C GLN A 388 -7.20 1.94 1.58
N PRO A 389 -8.35 2.05 2.28
CA PRO A 389 -9.04 0.88 2.81
C PRO A 389 -9.50 -0.05 1.69
N THR A 390 -9.39 -1.37 1.89
CA THR A 390 -9.88 -2.37 0.91
C THR A 390 -11.40 -2.46 0.86
N ASP A 391 -12.08 -1.98 1.91
CA ASP A 391 -13.50 -2.21 2.20
C ASP A 391 -13.90 -3.71 2.13
N GLY A 392 -12.94 -4.60 2.43
CA GLY A 392 -13.11 -6.06 2.35
C GLY A 392 -13.13 -6.63 0.93
N SER A 393 -12.90 -5.81 -0.10
CA SER A 393 -12.73 -6.25 -1.49
C SER A 393 -11.28 -6.64 -1.76
N ASP A 394 -11.05 -7.54 -2.72
CA ASP A 394 -9.68 -7.68 -3.26
C ASP A 394 -9.32 -6.45 -4.10
N ARG A 395 -8.06 -6.05 -4.00
CA ARG A 395 -7.48 -4.85 -4.63
C ARG A 395 -6.14 -5.15 -5.30
N THR A 396 -5.77 -6.43 -5.46
CA THR A 396 -4.47 -6.83 -6.02
C THR A 396 -4.32 -6.71 -7.53
N HIS A 397 -5.39 -6.38 -8.27
CA HIS A 397 -5.33 -6.24 -9.73
C HIS A 397 -5.14 -4.79 -10.18
N LEU A 398 -3.98 -4.49 -10.77
CA LEU A 398 -3.69 -3.20 -11.39
C LEU A 398 -4.26 -3.16 -12.81
N SER A 399 -5.35 -2.41 -12.98
CA SER A 399 -6.00 -2.22 -14.27
C SER A 399 -5.83 -0.78 -14.76
N PHE A 400 -5.83 -0.59 -16.09
CA PHE A 400 -5.64 0.71 -16.74
C PHE A 400 -6.83 1.10 -17.60
N ALA A 401 -7.20 2.38 -17.61
CA ALA A 401 -8.35 2.87 -18.38
C ALA A 401 -8.14 2.71 -19.90
N PRO A 402 -9.19 2.33 -20.66
CA PRO A 402 -9.12 2.15 -22.13
C PRO A 402 -9.22 3.49 -22.90
N ILE A 403 -9.15 4.61 -22.16
CA ILE A 403 -9.30 5.99 -22.59
C ILE A 403 -8.28 6.87 -21.85
N LEU A 404 -7.91 8.00 -22.44
CA LEU A 404 -7.03 8.96 -21.77
C LEU A 404 -7.81 9.74 -20.70
N VAL A 405 -7.37 9.63 -19.45
CA VAL A 405 -8.03 10.19 -18.26
C VAL A 405 -7.00 10.79 -17.29
N GLN A 406 -7.46 11.49 -16.24
CA GLN A 406 -6.56 12.09 -15.25
C GLN A 406 -5.84 11.03 -14.38
N GLN A 407 -6.51 9.94 -14.04
CA GLN A 407 -5.93 8.81 -13.31
C GLN A 407 -5.96 7.55 -14.19
N GLN A 408 -4.86 7.26 -14.88
CA GLN A 408 -4.81 6.23 -15.91
C GLN A 408 -4.91 4.79 -15.37
N GLY A 409 -4.50 4.55 -14.12
CA GLY A 409 -4.52 3.22 -13.48
C GLY A 409 -5.31 3.21 -12.15
N GLY A 410 -5.74 2.02 -11.73
CA GLY A 410 -6.46 1.82 -10.47
C GLY A 410 -6.44 0.36 -10.03
N CYS A 411 -6.70 0.14 -8.75
CA CYS A 411 -6.64 -1.18 -8.10
C CYS A 411 -8.06 -1.75 -7.90
N CYS A 412 -8.33 -2.87 -8.55
CA CYS A 412 -9.65 -3.49 -8.61
C CYS A 412 -9.59 -4.97 -8.16
N ALA A 413 -10.74 -5.63 -8.10
CA ALA A 413 -10.77 -7.08 -7.93
C ALA A 413 -10.29 -7.79 -9.20
N GLN A 414 -9.91 -9.06 -9.11
CA GLN A 414 -9.17 -9.77 -10.16
C GLN A 414 -9.92 -9.96 -11.50
N GLU A 415 -11.27 -9.86 -11.51
CA GLU A 415 -12.08 -9.89 -12.74
C GLU A 415 -12.61 -8.50 -13.17
N GLU A 416 -12.29 -7.44 -12.43
CA GLU A 416 -12.76 -6.08 -12.68
C GLU A 416 -11.73 -5.23 -13.44
N CYS A 417 -12.20 -4.16 -14.09
CA CYS A 417 -11.33 -3.27 -14.85
C CYS A 417 -11.50 -1.79 -14.44
N TRP A 418 -10.39 -1.06 -14.35
CA TRP A 418 -10.41 0.38 -14.05
C TRP A 418 -10.86 1.17 -15.28
N ASN A 419 -11.86 2.05 -15.14
CA ASN A 419 -12.38 2.86 -16.25
C ASN A 419 -11.83 4.31 -16.29
N GLY A 420 -11.08 4.72 -15.26
CA GLY A 420 -10.59 6.10 -15.08
C GLY A 420 -11.22 6.85 -13.89
N GLU A 421 -12.28 6.30 -13.30
CA GLU A 421 -13.00 6.86 -12.15
C GLU A 421 -13.38 5.79 -11.13
N ASN A 422 -13.78 4.60 -11.58
CA ASN A 422 -14.21 3.47 -10.76
C ASN A 422 -13.76 2.13 -11.38
N CYS A 423 -13.81 1.06 -10.59
CA CYS A 423 -13.73 -0.31 -11.08
C CYS A 423 -15.07 -0.72 -11.74
N VAL A 424 -15.00 -1.55 -12.78
CA VAL A 424 -16.13 -2.04 -13.57
C VAL A 424 -16.19 -3.55 -13.46
N GLU A 425 -17.35 -4.07 -13.04
CA GLU A 425 -17.66 -5.51 -12.95
C GLU A 425 -17.39 -6.25 -14.27
N ASN A 426 -17.01 -7.53 -14.17
CA ASN A 426 -16.79 -8.42 -15.31
C ASN A 426 -18.03 -8.47 -16.22
N GLN A 427 -17.88 -8.03 -17.48
CA GLN A 427 -18.98 -7.89 -18.43
C GLN A 427 -19.21 -9.17 -19.25
N LYS A 428 -18.49 -10.26 -18.98
CA LYS A 428 -18.49 -11.50 -19.79
C LYS A 428 -19.89 -12.05 -20.04
N SER A 429 -20.69 -12.22 -18.98
CA SER A 429 -22.06 -12.74 -19.02
C SER A 429 -23.13 -11.67 -19.21
N ASN A 430 -22.77 -10.45 -19.62
CA ASN A 430 -23.70 -9.34 -19.85
C ASN A 430 -23.58 -8.79 -21.30
N PRO A 431 -24.30 -9.39 -22.27
CA PRO A 431 -24.18 -9.05 -23.69
C PRO A 431 -24.80 -7.69 -24.03
N LEU A 432 -25.43 -7.02 -23.05
CA LEU A 432 -26.00 -5.67 -23.17
C LEU A 432 -25.12 -4.60 -22.49
N ALA A 433 -24.10 -4.98 -21.72
CA ALA A 433 -23.13 -4.05 -21.15
C ALA A 433 -22.42 -3.28 -22.27
N GLN A 434 -22.57 -1.95 -22.25
CA GLN A 434 -22.03 -1.09 -23.30
C GLN A 434 -20.50 -0.95 -23.16
N PRO A 435 -19.76 -0.90 -24.27
CA PRO A 435 -18.34 -0.62 -24.25
C PRO A 435 -18.04 0.82 -23.84
N ILE A 436 -16.84 1.04 -23.30
CA ILE A 436 -16.26 2.34 -23.00
C ILE A 436 -15.22 2.69 -24.07
N GLY A 437 -15.18 3.96 -24.48
CA GLY A 437 -14.13 4.49 -25.35
C GLY A 437 -14.02 3.79 -26.71
N ASN A 438 -12.86 3.17 -26.97
CA ASN A 438 -12.54 2.48 -28.22
C ASN A 438 -13.16 1.07 -28.25
N ASN A 439 -14.49 0.98 -28.14
CA ASN A 439 -15.26 -0.26 -28.10
C ASN A 439 -14.80 -1.29 -27.03
N SER A 440 -14.20 -0.83 -25.93
CA SER A 440 -13.59 -1.70 -24.94
C SER A 440 -14.60 -2.17 -23.89
N ARG A 441 -14.65 -3.49 -23.59
CA ARG A 441 -15.45 -4.08 -22.51
C ARG A 441 -14.54 -4.83 -21.54
N CYS A 442 -14.90 -4.84 -20.27
CA CYS A 442 -14.16 -5.56 -19.24
C CYS A 442 -14.51 -7.04 -19.30
N ILE A 443 -13.53 -7.91 -19.57
CA ILE A 443 -13.70 -9.36 -19.65
C ILE A 443 -12.58 -9.98 -18.82
N ASP A 444 -12.95 -10.67 -17.73
CA ASP A 444 -12.03 -11.39 -16.85
C ASP A 444 -10.82 -10.54 -16.40
N GLY A 445 -11.07 -9.28 -16.00
CA GLY A 445 -10.05 -8.32 -15.56
C GLY A 445 -9.35 -7.52 -16.66
N GLU A 446 -9.57 -7.85 -17.94
CA GLU A 446 -8.90 -7.23 -19.09
C GLU A 446 -9.83 -6.42 -20.00
N TRP A 447 -9.32 -5.33 -20.59
CA TRP A 447 -10.07 -4.49 -21.54
C TRP A 447 -9.99 -5.03 -22.97
N THR A 448 -11.02 -5.76 -23.41
CA THR A 448 -11.09 -6.36 -24.75
C THR A 448 -11.88 -5.49 -25.74
N ASN A 449 -11.43 -5.43 -27.00
CA ASN A 449 -12.16 -4.74 -28.08
C ASN A 449 -13.38 -5.57 -28.53
N SER A 450 -14.56 -5.19 -28.05
CA SER A 450 -15.83 -5.87 -28.30
C SER A 450 -16.58 -5.28 -29.49
N LEU A 451 -16.65 -6.03 -30.59
CA LEU A 451 -17.46 -5.66 -31.76
C LEU A 451 -18.92 -6.09 -31.58
N ILE A 452 -19.87 -5.21 -31.92
CA ILE A 452 -21.30 -5.53 -31.88
C ILE A 452 -21.66 -6.70 -32.80
N LYS A 453 -22.42 -7.64 -32.27
CA LYS A 453 -22.90 -8.87 -32.90
C LYS A 453 -24.42 -8.83 -33.08
N THR A 454 -24.95 -9.65 -33.98
CA THR A 454 -26.39 -9.83 -34.22
C THR A 454 -26.79 -11.29 -33.94
N SER A 455 -28.00 -11.55 -33.44
CA SER A 455 -28.54 -12.91 -33.32
C SER A 455 -28.64 -13.64 -34.66
N PRO A 456 -28.80 -14.99 -34.69
CA PRO A 456 -28.84 -15.76 -35.94
C PRO A 456 -29.92 -15.31 -36.93
N ASP A 457 -31.02 -14.76 -36.43
CA ASP A 457 -32.18 -14.25 -37.19
C ASP A 457 -32.17 -12.72 -37.38
N GLY A 458 -31.16 -12.03 -36.84
CA GLY A 458 -31.02 -10.57 -36.91
C GLY A 458 -31.98 -9.75 -36.05
N THR A 459 -32.77 -10.36 -35.16
CA THR A 459 -33.78 -9.62 -34.35
C THR A 459 -33.21 -8.93 -33.11
N SER A 460 -32.02 -9.33 -32.66
CA SER A 460 -31.35 -8.74 -31.48
C SER A 460 -29.88 -8.46 -31.76
N SER A 461 -29.27 -7.61 -30.94
CA SER A 461 -27.86 -7.23 -31.05
C SER A 461 -27.27 -6.97 -29.67
N GLY A 462 -25.96 -7.18 -29.54
CA GLY A 462 -25.23 -7.16 -28.28
C GLY A 462 -23.77 -7.53 -28.50
N PHE A 463 -23.07 -7.93 -27.45
CA PHE A 463 -21.63 -8.25 -27.48
C PHE A 463 -21.38 -9.69 -27.02
N CYS A 464 -20.25 -10.24 -27.47
CA CYS A 464 -19.67 -11.47 -26.93
C CYS A 464 -18.29 -11.16 -26.33
N PRO A 465 -17.81 -11.96 -25.36
CA PRO A 465 -16.46 -11.85 -24.80
C PRO A 465 -15.34 -11.83 -25.83
N ASP A 466 -15.34 -12.79 -26.77
CA ASP A 466 -14.34 -12.86 -27.84
C ASP A 466 -14.84 -12.31 -29.19
N SER A 467 -13.91 -11.78 -29.98
CA SER A 467 -14.17 -11.21 -31.30
C SER A 467 -14.58 -12.26 -32.36
N SER A 468 -14.24 -13.54 -32.16
CA SER A 468 -14.59 -14.68 -33.03
C SER A 468 -15.85 -15.44 -32.59
N GLN A 469 -16.36 -15.21 -31.38
CA GLN A 469 -17.67 -15.72 -30.95
C GLN A 469 -18.83 -15.05 -31.71
N CYS A 470 -19.94 -15.78 -31.86
CA CYS A 470 -21.19 -15.29 -32.44
C CYS A 470 -22.29 -15.18 -31.38
N LEU A 471 -22.99 -14.05 -31.35
CA LEU A 471 -24.13 -13.83 -30.44
C LEU A 471 -25.30 -14.72 -30.84
N LEU A 472 -25.68 -15.63 -29.95
CA LEU A 472 -26.81 -16.55 -30.08
C LEU A 472 -28.10 -15.92 -29.54
N ASN A 473 -28.07 -15.42 -28.30
CA ASN A 473 -29.26 -14.93 -27.59
C ASN A 473 -28.90 -13.94 -26.46
N ILE A 474 -29.32 -12.68 -26.56
CA ILE A 474 -29.09 -11.67 -25.50
C ILE A 474 -29.77 -12.00 -24.15
N PHE A 475 -30.68 -12.99 -24.11
CA PHE A 475 -31.38 -13.46 -22.91
C PHE A 475 -30.89 -14.84 -22.42
N GLY A 476 -29.70 -15.30 -22.85
CA GLY A 476 -29.02 -16.43 -22.21
C GLY A 476 -28.65 -16.11 -20.75
N LYS A 477 -28.51 -17.15 -19.92
CA LYS A 477 -28.22 -17.01 -18.48
C LYS A 477 -26.73 -16.83 -18.17
N ASP A 478 -25.89 -17.23 -19.12
CA ASP A 478 -24.45 -17.43 -19.01
C ASP A 478 -23.85 -17.27 -20.42
N GLU A 479 -22.52 -17.15 -20.51
CA GLU A 479 -21.81 -17.00 -21.78
C GLU A 479 -22.20 -18.09 -22.79
N SER A 480 -22.26 -19.36 -22.37
CA SER A 480 -22.54 -20.52 -23.24
C SER A 480 -23.94 -20.55 -23.86
N SER A 481 -24.88 -19.83 -23.26
CA SER A 481 -26.26 -19.67 -23.75
C SER A 481 -26.50 -18.30 -24.41
N GLN A 482 -25.53 -17.38 -24.30
CA GLN A 482 -25.56 -16.06 -24.92
C GLN A 482 -24.78 -16.01 -26.24
N CYS A 483 -23.63 -16.66 -26.28
CA CYS A 483 -22.66 -16.67 -27.38
C CYS A 483 -22.23 -18.11 -27.71
N ILE A 484 -21.65 -18.30 -28.89
CA ILE A 484 -21.15 -19.59 -29.37
C ILE A 484 -19.80 -19.41 -30.07
N GLU A 485 -18.93 -20.42 -29.95
CA GLU A 485 -17.56 -20.39 -30.48
C GLU A 485 -17.49 -20.45 -32.01
N SER A 486 -16.41 -19.92 -32.57
CA SER A 486 -16.12 -20.06 -34.01
C SER A 486 -15.82 -21.52 -34.36
N GLY A 487 -16.68 -22.13 -35.18
CA GLY A 487 -16.66 -23.57 -35.49
C GLY A 487 -17.92 -24.30 -35.03
N ASP A 488 -18.61 -23.77 -34.02
CA ASP A 488 -19.82 -24.38 -33.44
C ASP A 488 -21.11 -23.83 -34.07
N TYR A 489 -22.23 -24.48 -33.79
CA TYR A 489 -23.50 -24.24 -34.49
C TYR A 489 -24.75 -24.60 -33.69
N VAL A 490 -25.87 -23.96 -34.03
CA VAL A 490 -27.22 -24.28 -33.52
C VAL A 490 -28.17 -24.45 -34.69
N ALA A 491 -28.77 -25.64 -34.82
CA ALA A 491 -29.49 -26.08 -36.03
C ALA A 491 -28.60 -25.93 -37.28
N ASP A 492 -29.06 -25.23 -38.33
CA ASP A 492 -28.21 -24.92 -39.49
C ASP A 492 -27.29 -23.71 -39.29
N ASN A 493 -27.44 -22.92 -38.20
CA ASN A 493 -26.70 -21.68 -37.99
C ASN A 493 -25.29 -21.98 -37.49
N TYR A 494 -24.26 -21.67 -38.28
CA TYR A 494 -22.85 -21.93 -37.99
C TYR A 494 -22.11 -20.63 -37.67
N CYS A 495 -21.22 -20.63 -36.67
CA CYS A 495 -20.38 -19.47 -36.37
C CYS A 495 -19.04 -19.53 -37.13
N GLU A 496 -18.79 -18.53 -37.96
CA GLU A 496 -17.63 -18.42 -38.85
C GLU A 496 -16.85 -17.15 -38.50
N ASN A 497 -15.87 -17.28 -37.59
CA ASN A 497 -15.03 -16.17 -37.08
C ASN A 497 -15.83 -14.89 -36.80
N GLY A 498 -16.73 -14.99 -35.83
CA GLY A 498 -17.52 -13.88 -35.32
C GLY A 498 -18.68 -13.44 -36.20
N LYS A 499 -18.96 -14.18 -37.29
CA LYS A 499 -20.06 -13.93 -38.22
C LYS A 499 -20.93 -15.17 -38.35
N TRP A 500 -22.25 -14.97 -38.34
CA TRP A 500 -23.18 -16.06 -38.63
C TRP A 500 -23.11 -16.48 -40.10
N SER A 501 -23.05 -17.79 -40.32
CA SER A 501 -23.21 -18.46 -41.62
C SER A 501 -24.05 -19.75 -41.45
N SER A 502 -23.96 -20.73 -42.36
CA SER A 502 -24.75 -21.97 -42.28
C SER A 502 -23.97 -23.27 -42.54
N ARG A 503 -24.45 -24.39 -42.01
CA ARG A 503 -23.89 -25.72 -42.33
C ARG A 503 -24.28 -26.15 -43.74
N THR A 504 -25.46 -25.78 -44.23
CA THR A 504 -25.86 -25.93 -45.65
C THR A 504 -24.84 -25.30 -46.60
N LYS A 505 -24.31 -24.10 -46.31
CA LYS A 505 -23.23 -23.48 -47.09
C LYS A 505 -21.99 -24.37 -47.13
N LEU A 506 -21.52 -24.87 -45.99
CA LEU A 506 -20.31 -25.72 -45.88
C LEU A 506 -20.45 -27.04 -46.65
N VAL A 507 -21.63 -27.68 -46.57
CA VAL A 507 -21.98 -28.84 -47.39
C VAL A 507 -21.98 -28.49 -48.89
N SER A 508 -22.62 -27.38 -49.27
CA SER A 508 -22.69 -26.95 -50.68
C SER A 508 -21.30 -26.66 -51.27
N LEU A 509 -20.37 -26.15 -50.45
CA LEU A 509 -18.97 -25.94 -50.80
C LEU A 509 -18.21 -27.24 -51.06
N LYS A 510 -18.30 -28.23 -50.15
CA LYS A 510 -17.60 -29.51 -50.35
C LYS A 510 -18.14 -30.23 -51.58
N LEU A 511 -19.46 -30.18 -51.82
CA LEU A 511 -20.06 -30.62 -53.09
C LEU A 511 -19.49 -29.86 -54.29
N LEU A 512 -19.45 -28.52 -54.27
CA LEU A 512 -18.97 -27.71 -55.40
C LEU A 512 -17.51 -28.02 -55.79
N LYS A 513 -16.65 -28.43 -54.85
CA LYS A 513 -15.30 -28.92 -55.16
C LYS A 513 -15.28 -30.20 -56.00
N MET A 514 -16.31 -31.05 -55.91
CA MET A 514 -16.41 -32.32 -56.62
C MET A 514 -16.91 -32.21 -58.08
N LYS A 515 -17.11 -30.98 -58.60
CA LYS A 515 -17.64 -30.76 -59.94
C LYS A 515 -16.62 -31.08 -61.05
N SER A 516 -17.10 -31.67 -62.13
CA SER A 516 -16.37 -31.94 -63.37
C SER A 516 -17.18 -31.50 -64.59
N GLY A 517 -16.56 -30.82 -65.55
CA GLY A 517 -17.22 -30.32 -66.76
C GLY A 517 -18.45 -29.45 -66.47
N ASP A 518 -19.53 -29.70 -67.21
CA ASP A 518 -20.85 -29.10 -66.99
C ASP A 518 -21.51 -29.68 -65.73
N TYR A 519 -22.16 -28.81 -64.94
CA TYR A 519 -22.73 -29.18 -63.65
C TYR A 519 -23.91 -28.29 -63.24
N THR A 520 -24.71 -28.80 -62.30
CA THR A 520 -25.72 -28.03 -61.56
C THR A 520 -25.71 -28.43 -60.09
N LEU A 521 -25.46 -27.47 -59.20
CA LEU A 521 -25.64 -27.57 -57.75
C LEU A 521 -26.93 -26.86 -57.37
N PHE A 522 -27.81 -27.51 -56.61
CA PHE A 522 -29.05 -26.93 -56.09
C PHE A 522 -29.22 -27.29 -54.60
N CYS A 523 -29.41 -26.28 -53.74
CA CYS A 523 -29.71 -26.44 -52.33
C CYS A 523 -31.05 -25.76 -51.99
N ASP A 524 -31.94 -26.48 -51.32
CA ASP A 524 -33.27 -26.02 -50.87
C ASP A 524 -33.77 -26.99 -49.76
N SER A 525 -35.00 -26.82 -49.27
CA SER A 525 -35.64 -27.79 -48.37
C SER A 525 -35.75 -29.18 -49.01
N LYS A 526 -35.87 -30.21 -48.16
CA LYS A 526 -35.93 -31.62 -48.61
C LYS A 526 -37.02 -31.88 -49.66
N GLU A 527 -38.17 -31.21 -49.55
CA GLU A 527 -39.29 -31.33 -50.49
C GLU A 527 -38.91 -30.81 -51.89
N ASN A 528 -38.17 -29.70 -51.95
CA ASN A 528 -37.77 -29.05 -53.18
C ASN A 528 -36.57 -29.77 -53.82
N ALA A 529 -35.52 -30.03 -53.04
CA ALA A 529 -34.26 -30.60 -53.50
C ALA A 529 -34.36 -32.10 -53.88
N LEU A 530 -35.13 -32.89 -53.12
CA LEU A 530 -35.23 -34.35 -53.31
C LEU A 530 -36.46 -34.78 -54.12
N ASN A 531 -37.11 -33.87 -54.85
CA ASN A 531 -38.35 -34.08 -55.61
C ASN A 531 -38.44 -35.45 -56.33
N THR A 532 -37.38 -35.88 -57.01
CA THR A 532 -37.36 -37.15 -57.78
C THR A 532 -37.55 -38.41 -56.92
N LEU A 533 -37.15 -38.39 -55.65
CA LEU A 533 -37.34 -39.54 -54.73
C LEU A 533 -38.82 -39.80 -54.43
N GLN A 534 -39.68 -38.78 -54.42
CA GLN A 534 -41.13 -38.96 -54.28
C GLN A 534 -41.72 -39.70 -55.48
N TYR A 535 -41.28 -39.38 -56.70
CA TYR A 535 -41.78 -40.02 -57.93
C TYR A 535 -41.28 -41.45 -58.12
N GLN A 536 -40.08 -41.78 -57.64
CA GLN A 536 -39.45 -43.09 -57.90
C GLN A 536 -39.77 -44.17 -56.86
N THR A 537 -40.06 -43.80 -55.61
CA THR A 537 -40.16 -44.78 -54.50
C THR A 537 -41.55 -45.36 -54.30
N GLY A 538 -42.62 -44.69 -54.78
CA GLY A 538 -44.01 -45.13 -54.65
C GLY A 538 -44.53 -45.28 -53.20
N SER A 539 -43.69 -44.97 -52.21
CA SER A 539 -43.87 -45.26 -50.79
C SER A 539 -43.28 -44.10 -49.97
N SER A 540 -43.74 -42.90 -50.28
CA SER A 540 -43.21 -41.62 -49.78
C SER A 540 -43.12 -41.55 -48.25
N GLU A 541 -44.03 -42.21 -47.53
CA GLU A 541 -44.03 -42.27 -46.07
C GLU A 541 -42.75 -42.86 -45.47
N ILE A 542 -42.20 -43.95 -46.05
CA ILE A 542 -41.03 -44.63 -45.47
C ILE A 542 -39.80 -43.72 -45.58
N VAL A 543 -39.53 -43.20 -46.78
CA VAL A 543 -38.37 -42.31 -47.02
C VAL A 543 -38.56 -40.97 -46.32
N ALA A 544 -39.78 -40.42 -46.27
CA ALA A 544 -40.06 -39.21 -45.50
C ALA A 544 -39.84 -39.41 -43.99
N ASN A 545 -40.25 -40.55 -43.44
CA ASN A 545 -40.03 -40.88 -42.02
C ASN A 545 -38.54 -41.04 -41.69
N VAL A 546 -37.75 -41.69 -42.55
CA VAL A 546 -36.28 -41.76 -42.37
C VAL A 546 -35.65 -40.36 -42.39
N LEU A 547 -36.00 -39.53 -43.38
CA LEU A 547 -35.48 -38.15 -43.48
C LEU A 547 -35.97 -37.23 -42.34
N VAL A 548 -37.12 -37.52 -41.73
CA VAL A 548 -37.61 -36.85 -40.51
C VAL A 548 -36.83 -37.35 -39.28
N ASN A 549 -36.56 -38.64 -39.17
CA ASN A 549 -35.81 -39.23 -38.06
C ASN A 549 -34.35 -38.75 -38.00
N LEU A 550 -33.74 -38.51 -39.17
CA LEU A 550 -32.43 -37.88 -39.36
C LEU A 550 -32.40 -36.39 -38.97
N GLN A 551 -33.54 -35.72 -38.85
CA GLN A 551 -33.67 -34.31 -38.49
C GLN A 551 -32.67 -33.39 -39.25
N THR A 552 -32.60 -33.51 -40.58
CA THR A 552 -31.66 -32.72 -41.38
C THR A 552 -32.10 -31.25 -41.51
N ASN A 553 -31.15 -30.40 -41.89
CA ASN A 553 -31.42 -29.09 -42.47
C ASN A 553 -31.71 -29.23 -43.99
N ASN A 554 -31.36 -28.22 -44.79
CA ASN A 554 -31.53 -28.25 -46.24
C ASN A 554 -30.67 -29.32 -46.92
N PHE A 555 -31.12 -29.76 -48.10
CA PHE A 555 -30.39 -30.70 -48.94
C PHE A 555 -29.77 -29.99 -50.12
N CYS A 556 -28.49 -30.26 -50.36
CA CYS A 556 -27.77 -29.88 -51.57
C CYS A 556 -27.65 -31.09 -52.51
N VAL A 557 -27.88 -30.87 -53.80
CA VAL A 557 -27.77 -31.87 -54.87
C VAL A 557 -26.90 -31.33 -55.99
N LEU A 558 -25.78 -32.00 -56.25
CA LEU A 558 -24.89 -31.76 -57.39
C LEU A 558 -25.10 -32.81 -58.47
N LYS A 559 -25.57 -32.39 -59.65
CA LYS A 559 -25.46 -33.14 -60.91
C LYS A 559 -24.16 -32.72 -61.60
N THR A 560 -23.27 -33.66 -61.90
CA THR A 560 -22.02 -33.39 -62.66
C THR A 560 -21.64 -34.60 -63.51
N GLY A 561 -21.44 -34.41 -64.82
CA GLY A 561 -21.33 -35.53 -65.75
C GLY A 561 -22.54 -36.48 -65.66
N SER A 562 -22.29 -37.76 -65.41
CA SER A 562 -23.31 -38.78 -65.11
C SER A 562 -23.59 -38.97 -63.61
N SER A 563 -22.90 -38.25 -62.74
CA SER A 563 -22.95 -38.40 -61.28
C SER A 563 -24.02 -37.51 -60.66
N ILE A 564 -24.71 -38.04 -59.64
CA ILE A 564 -25.57 -37.26 -58.74
C ILE A 564 -25.02 -37.46 -57.33
N ILE A 565 -24.67 -36.35 -56.67
CA ILE A 565 -24.12 -36.30 -55.31
C ILE A 565 -25.10 -35.49 -54.48
N VAL A 566 -25.51 -36.01 -53.33
CA VAL A 566 -26.41 -35.37 -52.38
C VAL A 566 -25.65 -35.07 -51.09
N GLY A 567 -25.97 -34.00 -50.38
CA GLY A 567 -25.44 -33.75 -49.04
C GLY A 567 -26.38 -32.93 -48.17
N ALA A 568 -26.29 -33.11 -46.86
CA ALA A 568 -27.06 -32.36 -45.86
C ALA A 568 -26.36 -32.35 -44.50
N SER A 569 -26.71 -31.39 -43.64
CA SER A 569 -26.35 -31.37 -42.22
C SER A 569 -27.47 -31.95 -41.36
N ILE A 570 -27.11 -32.66 -40.29
CA ILE A 570 -27.95 -33.41 -39.34
C ILE A 570 -28.04 -32.63 -38.01
N ASN A 571 -29.19 -32.60 -37.36
CA ASN A 571 -29.39 -31.88 -36.08
C ASN A 571 -29.38 -32.79 -34.82
N LYS A 572 -28.87 -34.02 -34.95
CA LYS A 572 -28.60 -34.98 -33.86
C LYS A 572 -27.14 -35.37 -33.84
N GLU A 573 -26.69 -35.99 -32.75
CA GLU A 573 -25.46 -36.79 -32.77
C GLU A 573 -25.58 -37.91 -33.81
N LEU A 574 -24.49 -38.29 -34.48
CA LEU A 574 -24.54 -39.34 -35.51
C LEU A 574 -24.74 -40.72 -34.86
N GLU A 575 -24.24 -40.87 -33.64
CA GLU A 575 -24.36 -42.01 -32.75
C GLU A 575 -25.81 -42.20 -32.23
N GLU A 576 -26.64 -41.14 -32.25
CA GLU A 576 -28.08 -41.21 -31.95
C GLU A 576 -28.95 -41.52 -33.17
N VAL A 577 -28.37 -41.56 -34.37
CA VAL A 577 -29.09 -41.97 -35.59
C VAL A 577 -29.15 -43.50 -35.64
N PRO A 578 -30.35 -44.12 -35.61
CA PRO A 578 -30.45 -45.58 -35.75
C PRO A 578 -29.86 -46.02 -37.08
N ALA A 579 -29.04 -47.07 -37.10
CA ALA A 579 -28.34 -47.54 -38.31
C ALA A 579 -29.26 -47.75 -39.52
N SER A 580 -30.49 -48.24 -39.29
CA SER A 580 -31.53 -48.40 -40.32
C SER A 580 -32.02 -47.09 -40.97
N SER A 581 -31.57 -45.93 -40.48
CA SER A 581 -31.76 -44.63 -41.15
C SER A 581 -30.79 -44.43 -42.31
N PHE A 582 -29.73 -45.24 -42.40
CA PHE A 582 -28.77 -45.26 -43.51
C PHE A 582 -29.05 -46.37 -44.54
N ASP A 583 -29.98 -47.30 -44.25
CA ASP A 583 -30.46 -48.33 -45.18
C ASP A 583 -30.90 -47.73 -46.53
N ILE A 584 -31.50 -46.53 -46.52
CA ILE A 584 -31.96 -45.82 -47.73
C ILE A 584 -30.82 -45.39 -48.67
N PHE A 585 -29.58 -45.36 -48.17
CA PHE A 585 -28.36 -45.11 -48.95
C PHE A 585 -27.62 -46.41 -49.32
N GLY A 586 -28.15 -47.57 -48.88
CA GLY A 586 -27.57 -48.89 -49.12
C GLY A 586 -26.46 -49.28 -48.14
N ILE A 587 -26.49 -48.76 -46.91
CA ILE A 587 -25.51 -49.03 -45.84
C ILE A 587 -26.22 -49.62 -44.61
N THR A 588 -25.70 -50.74 -44.11
CA THR A 588 -26.23 -51.46 -42.94
C THR A 588 -25.49 -51.16 -41.64
N GLU A 589 -24.19 -50.88 -41.72
CA GLU A 589 -23.30 -50.51 -40.59
C GLU A 589 -22.37 -49.39 -41.06
N CYS A 590 -22.04 -48.46 -40.16
CA CYS A 590 -21.20 -47.30 -40.45
C CYS A 590 -20.15 -47.19 -39.34
N ASP A 591 -18.87 -47.31 -39.68
CA ASP A 591 -17.80 -47.41 -38.69
C ASP A 591 -16.57 -46.59 -39.10
N PHE A 592 -16.32 -45.52 -38.35
CA PHE A 592 -15.16 -44.64 -38.43
C PHE A 592 -15.06 -43.89 -37.09
N GLU A 593 -13.85 -43.70 -36.56
CA GLU A 593 -13.68 -43.08 -35.23
C GLU A 593 -13.48 -41.56 -35.33
N GLU A 594 -12.90 -41.09 -36.44
CA GLU A 594 -12.35 -39.76 -36.67
C GLU A 594 -13.35 -38.62 -36.40
N ASN A 595 -13.04 -37.80 -35.40
CA ASN A 595 -13.78 -36.58 -35.05
C ASN A 595 -12.96 -35.33 -35.40
N ASP A 596 -12.78 -35.09 -36.70
CA ASP A 596 -12.13 -33.90 -37.25
C ASP A 596 -13.08 -33.12 -38.20
N ASP A 597 -12.56 -32.07 -38.84
CA ASP A 597 -13.30 -31.27 -39.81
C ASP A 597 -13.45 -31.92 -41.21
N GLN A 598 -13.09 -33.20 -41.37
CA GLN A 598 -13.05 -33.88 -42.66
C GLN A 598 -14.26 -34.79 -42.90
N TYR A 599 -14.36 -35.31 -44.12
CA TYR A 599 -15.35 -36.32 -44.49
C TYR A 599 -14.62 -37.65 -44.65
N HIS A 600 -15.09 -38.67 -43.94
CA HIS A 600 -14.57 -40.04 -43.99
C HIS A 600 -15.60 -40.98 -44.59
N ALA A 601 -15.15 -42.04 -45.26
CA ALA A 601 -16.03 -43.02 -45.85
C ALA A 601 -16.74 -43.82 -44.74
N CYS A 602 -18.07 -43.87 -44.79
CA CYS A 602 -18.90 -44.57 -43.81
C CYS A 602 -18.73 -46.10 -43.90
N ASP A 603 -18.44 -46.61 -45.09
CA ASP A 603 -18.23 -48.03 -45.37
C ASP A 603 -17.29 -48.24 -46.59
N SER A 604 -16.90 -49.49 -46.83
CA SER A 604 -16.06 -49.87 -47.98
C SER A 604 -16.66 -49.57 -49.37
N SER A 605 -17.97 -49.36 -49.49
CA SER A 605 -18.61 -48.96 -50.75
C SER A 605 -18.27 -47.52 -51.17
N ASN A 606 -17.77 -46.68 -50.25
CA ASN A 606 -17.46 -45.27 -50.46
C ASN A 606 -18.67 -44.45 -51.01
N LYS A 607 -19.91 -44.90 -50.76
CA LYS A 607 -21.14 -44.23 -51.23
C LYS A 607 -21.61 -43.13 -50.30
N VAL A 608 -21.55 -43.35 -48.99
CA VAL A 608 -21.80 -42.30 -47.97
C VAL A 608 -20.49 -41.92 -47.32
N TRP A 609 -20.33 -40.62 -47.10
CA TRP A 609 -19.23 -40.02 -46.38
C TRP A 609 -19.81 -39.12 -45.28
N LEU A 610 -19.28 -39.24 -44.06
CA LEU A 610 -19.76 -38.51 -42.89
C LEU A 610 -18.65 -37.63 -42.31
N ASN A 611 -19.05 -36.50 -41.72
CA ASN A 611 -18.21 -35.60 -40.94
C ASN A 611 -18.84 -35.47 -39.55
N LYS A 612 -18.13 -35.93 -38.50
CA LYS A 612 -18.65 -35.94 -37.12
C LYS A 612 -18.79 -34.54 -36.56
N LYS A 613 -17.74 -33.72 -36.63
CA LYS A 613 -17.73 -32.39 -36.02
C LYS A 613 -18.80 -31.47 -36.60
N LEU A 614 -18.97 -31.44 -37.92
CA LEU A 614 -20.01 -30.69 -38.62
C LEU A 614 -21.40 -31.37 -38.57
N LYS A 615 -21.48 -32.63 -38.11
CA LYS A 615 -22.66 -33.52 -38.16
C LYS A 615 -23.33 -33.46 -39.54
N SER A 616 -22.64 -33.94 -40.57
CA SER A 616 -23.13 -33.84 -41.96
C SER A 616 -22.76 -35.03 -42.83
N LEU A 617 -23.55 -35.25 -43.88
CA LEU A 617 -23.44 -36.37 -44.81
C LEU A 617 -23.24 -35.90 -46.25
N ILE A 618 -22.52 -36.72 -47.03
CA ILE A 618 -22.46 -36.69 -48.49
C ILE A 618 -22.78 -38.11 -48.99
N TYR A 619 -23.61 -38.25 -50.02
CA TYR A 619 -24.04 -39.52 -50.60
C TYR A 619 -23.97 -39.49 -52.13
N SER A 620 -23.58 -40.62 -52.75
CA SER A 620 -23.90 -40.92 -54.15
C SER A 620 -24.19 -42.41 -54.35
N ALA A 621 -25.00 -42.72 -55.37
CA ALA A 621 -25.30 -44.10 -55.75
C ALA A 621 -24.08 -44.86 -56.34
N ILE A 622 -23.04 -44.13 -56.75
CA ILE A 622 -21.75 -44.65 -57.20
C ILE A 622 -20.66 -44.33 -56.17
N PRO A 623 -19.59 -45.15 -56.06
CA PRO A 623 -18.47 -44.86 -55.17
C PRO A 623 -17.85 -43.49 -55.43
N LEU A 624 -17.61 -42.73 -54.37
CA LEU A 624 -16.95 -41.43 -54.42
C LEU A 624 -15.49 -41.55 -53.95
N SER A 625 -14.67 -40.56 -54.34
CA SER A 625 -13.32 -40.37 -53.81
C SER A 625 -13.21 -38.95 -53.29
N ILE A 626 -13.57 -38.74 -52.02
CA ILE A 626 -13.39 -37.43 -51.37
C ILE A 626 -11.97 -37.34 -50.86
N GLN A 627 -11.22 -36.32 -51.29
CA GLN A 627 -9.88 -36.08 -50.76
C GLN A 627 -9.94 -35.34 -49.42
N SER A 628 -9.05 -35.77 -48.53
CA SER A 628 -8.55 -35.02 -47.39
C SER A 628 -7.95 -33.70 -47.89
N GLU A 629 -8.34 -32.59 -47.27
CA GLU A 629 -7.91 -31.24 -47.65
C GLU A 629 -7.76 -30.38 -46.39
N GLN A 630 -6.76 -29.50 -46.40
CA GLN A 630 -6.68 -28.41 -45.42
C GLN A 630 -7.56 -27.23 -45.90
N ASP A 631 -8.28 -26.63 -44.96
CA ASP A 631 -9.12 -25.42 -45.08
C ASP A 631 -10.22 -25.44 -46.20
N PRO A 632 -11.48 -25.79 -45.84
CA PRO A 632 -12.64 -25.62 -46.71
C PRO A 632 -13.05 -24.14 -46.98
N LEU A 633 -12.67 -23.20 -46.12
CA LEU A 633 -13.16 -21.82 -46.10
C LEU A 633 -12.39 -20.90 -47.04
N ALA A 634 -11.07 -21.07 -47.18
CA ALA A 634 -10.28 -20.37 -48.19
C ALA A 634 -10.87 -20.55 -49.61
N SER A 635 -11.44 -21.73 -49.88
CA SER A 635 -12.11 -22.03 -51.16
C SER A 635 -13.45 -21.30 -51.37
N PHE A 636 -14.12 -20.84 -50.30
CA PHE A 636 -15.38 -20.08 -50.43
C PHE A 636 -15.16 -18.70 -51.01
N GLU A 637 -14.08 -18.02 -50.62
CA GLU A 637 -13.76 -16.68 -51.14
C GLU A 637 -13.59 -16.71 -52.66
N GLU A 638 -12.84 -17.68 -53.18
CA GLU A 638 -12.62 -17.82 -54.62
C GLU A 638 -13.85 -18.33 -55.40
N LEU A 639 -14.51 -19.40 -54.92
CA LEU A 639 -15.53 -20.10 -55.71
C LEU A 639 -16.92 -19.46 -55.68
N ILE A 640 -17.30 -18.78 -54.58
CA ILE A 640 -18.67 -18.29 -54.38
C ILE A 640 -18.69 -16.82 -53.95
N SER A 641 -17.84 -16.41 -53.01
CA SER A 641 -17.81 -15.02 -52.52
C SER A 641 -17.43 -14.04 -53.63
N ASN A 642 -16.35 -14.29 -54.40
CA ASN A 642 -15.93 -13.42 -55.48
C ASN A 642 -17.01 -13.24 -56.58
N PRO A 643 -17.67 -14.30 -57.10
CA PRO A 643 -18.85 -14.16 -57.96
C PRO A 643 -19.98 -13.33 -57.34
N ILE A 644 -20.39 -13.63 -56.10
CA ILE A 644 -21.52 -12.94 -55.46
C ILE A 644 -21.16 -11.48 -55.13
N LYS A 645 -19.92 -11.20 -54.72
CA LYS A 645 -19.38 -9.85 -54.49
C LYS A 645 -19.33 -9.03 -55.78
N GLY A 646 -18.95 -9.63 -56.91
CA GLY A 646 -19.02 -9.00 -58.23
C GLY A 646 -20.47 -8.67 -58.65
N LEU A 647 -21.40 -9.61 -58.45
CA LEU A 647 -22.85 -9.42 -58.61
C LEU A 647 -23.36 -8.26 -57.72
N ILE A 648 -22.99 -8.24 -56.44
CA ILE A 648 -23.29 -7.16 -55.47
C ILE A 648 -22.75 -5.81 -55.95
N ASP A 649 -21.46 -5.74 -56.33
CA ASP A 649 -20.81 -4.53 -56.81
C ASP A 649 -21.46 -3.99 -58.08
N SER A 650 -21.90 -4.90 -58.96
CA SER A 650 -22.65 -4.52 -60.15
C SER A 650 -24.07 -4.04 -59.84
N LEU A 651 -24.73 -4.61 -58.81
CA LEU A 651 -26.05 -4.20 -58.35
C LEU A 651 -26.07 -2.88 -57.56
N LYS A 652 -24.95 -2.41 -56.96
CA LYS A 652 -24.88 -1.18 -56.13
C LYS A 652 -25.65 0.03 -56.66
N ARG A 653 -25.64 0.26 -57.99
CA ARG A 653 -26.34 1.39 -58.63
C ARG A 653 -27.88 1.25 -58.75
N LEU A 654 -28.42 0.05 -58.50
CA LEU A 654 -29.87 -0.17 -58.33
C LEU A 654 -30.31 0.02 -56.89
N ILE A 655 -29.48 -0.41 -55.92
CA ILE A 655 -29.81 -0.42 -54.48
C ILE A 655 -29.89 1.01 -53.91
N ALA A 656 -29.11 1.95 -54.45
CA ALA A 656 -29.14 3.37 -54.08
C ALA A 656 -30.43 4.12 -54.49
N LYS A 657 -31.55 3.41 -54.68
CA LYS A 657 -32.89 3.94 -54.99
C LYS A 657 -33.95 3.13 -54.23
N PRO A 658 -34.99 3.77 -53.65
CA PRO A 658 -36.15 3.06 -53.16
C PRO A 658 -36.76 2.16 -54.26
N PRO A 659 -37.27 0.96 -53.93
CA PRO A 659 -37.58 0.44 -52.59
C PRO A 659 -36.45 -0.39 -51.92
N PHE A 660 -35.23 -0.38 -52.46
CA PHE A 660 -34.17 -1.32 -52.04
C PHE A 660 -33.41 -0.89 -50.77
N ASP A 661 -32.78 -1.86 -50.09
CA ASP A 661 -31.91 -1.64 -48.92
C ASP A 661 -30.57 -2.38 -49.06
N GLU A 662 -29.47 -1.69 -48.78
CA GLU A 662 -28.10 -2.24 -48.81
C GLU A 662 -27.80 -3.23 -47.68
N SER A 663 -28.57 -3.24 -46.58
CA SER A 663 -28.31 -4.09 -45.41
C SER A 663 -28.29 -5.58 -45.76
N TYR A 664 -29.29 -6.04 -46.53
CA TYR A 664 -29.40 -7.42 -47.02
C TYR A 664 -28.19 -7.81 -47.87
N ILE A 665 -27.75 -6.93 -48.76
CA ILE A 665 -26.71 -7.21 -49.77
C ILE A 665 -25.31 -7.24 -49.14
N LYS A 666 -25.09 -6.49 -48.06
CA LYS A 666 -23.90 -6.64 -47.19
C LYS A 666 -24.04 -7.82 -46.22
N GLY A 667 -25.16 -8.55 -46.24
CA GLY A 667 -25.59 -9.49 -45.22
C GLY A 667 -26.00 -10.88 -45.72
N ILE A 668 -25.77 -11.22 -47.00
CA ILE A 668 -25.96 -12.59 -47.51
C ILE A 668 -24.94 -13.50 -46.82
N LYS A 669 -25.44 -14.42 -45.98
CA LYS A 669 -24.65 -15.11 -44.95
C LYS A 669 -24.91 -16.61 -44.91
N LYS A 670 -26.16 -17.04 -45.16
CA LYS A 670 -26.65 -18.39 -44.84
C LYS A 670 -27.19 -19.18 -46.02
N PHE A 671 -27.64 -18.52 -47.09
CA PHE A 671 -28.20 -19.18 -48.28
C PHE A 671 -29.31 -20.20 -47.95
N ASP A 672 -30.50 -19.72 -47.58
CA ASP A 672 -31.70 -20.58 -47.46
C ASP A 672 -31.94 -21.41 -48.73
N LYS A 673 -31.59 -20.85 -49.90
CA LYS A 673 -31.56 -21.54 -51.19
C LYS A 673 -30.34 -21.12 -52.00
N LEU A 674 -29.76 -22.05 -52.73
CA LEU A 674 -28.63 -21.84 -53.64
C LEU A 674 -28.86 -22.59 -54.95
N TYR A 675 -28.57 -21.98 -56.09
CA TYR A 675 -28.52 -22.65 -57.38
C TYR A 675 -27.31 -22.15 -58.17
N ILE A 676 -26.44 -23.07 -58.58
CA ILE A 676 -25.28 -22.78 -59.44
C ILE A 676 -25.34 -23.76 -60.61
N SER A 677 -25.23 -23.28 -61.85
CA SER A 677 -25.27 -24.14 -63.03
C SER A 677 -24.34 -23.62 -64.12
N GLN A 678 -23.56 -24.52 -64.73
CA GLN A 678 -22.70 -24.23 -65.87
C GLN A 678 -22.99 -25.20 -67.02
N GLN A 679 -23.14 -24.64 -68.23
CA GLN A 679 -23.20 -25.39 -69.48
C GLN A 679 -22.32 -24.69 -70.53
N GLY A 680 -21.12 -25.24 -70.77
CA GLY A 680 -20.08 -24.62 -71.58
C GLY A 680 -19.70 -23.23 -71.06
N SER A 681 -19.96 -22.20 -71.87
CA SER A 681 -19.72 -20.79 -71.54
C SER A 681 -20.87 -20.12 -70.78
N ARG A 682 -22.07 -20.74 -70.72
CA ARG A 682 -23.24 -20.20 -70.00
C ARG A 682 -23.17 -20.58 -68.53
N PHE A 683 -23.41 -19.60 -67.66
CA PHE A 683 -23.33 -19.78 -66.21
C PHE A 683 -24.50 -19.06 -65.52
N ILE A 684 -25.08 -19.71 -64.51
CA ILE A 684 -26.13 -19.15 -63.65
C ILE A 684 -25.67 -19.32 -62.20
N ILE A 685 -25.73 -18.26 -61.41
CA ILE A 685 -25.68 -18.34 -59.95
C ILE A 685 -26.86 -17.58 -59.37
N ALA A 686 -27.57 -18.19 -58.43
CA ALA A 686 -28.69 -17.60 -57.71
C ALA A 686 -28.60 -17.99 -56.24
N SER A 687 -28.89 -17.06 -55.36
CA SER A 687 -28.96 -17.29 -53.92
C SER A 687 -30.13 -16.53 -53.31
N MET A 688 -30.71 -17.11 -52.27
CA MET A 688 -31.90 -16.58 -51.60
C MET A 688 -31.79 -16.76 -50.09
N GLU A 689 -32.20 -15.74 -49.32
CA GLU A 689 -32.11 -15.73 -47.86
C GLU A 689 -33.21 -14.81 -47.27
N GLY A 690 -33.75 -15.19 -46.10
CA GLY A 690 -34.67 -14.37 -45.31
C GLY A 690 -35.86 -15.15 -44.73
N LYS A 691 -36.27 -14.81 -43.50
CA LYS A 691 -37.29 -15.53 -42.73
C LYS A 691 -38.72 -15.06 -43.04
N ASN A 692 -39.02 -13.79 -42.73
CA ASN A 692 -40.36 -13.21 -42.92
C ASN A 692 -40.56 -12.66 -44.35
N PHE A 693 -39.47 -12.13 -44.93
CA PHE A 693 -39.40 -11.71 -46.32
C PHE A 693 -38.18 -12.37 -46.95
N LYS A 694 -38.39 -13.08 -48.06
CA LYS A 694 -37.31 -13.67 -48.86
C LYS A 694 -36.68 -12.58 -49.71
N ASN A 695 -35.37 -12.61 -49.85
CA ASN A 695 -34.61 -11.77 -50.75
C ASN A 695 -33.71 -12.67 -51.61
N ALA A 696 -33.51 -12.32 -52.88
CA ALA A 696 -32.76 -13.10 -53.84
C ALA A 696 -31.83 -12.23 -54.69
N VAL A 697 -30.63 -12.74 -54.97
CA VAL A 697 -29.72 -12.20 -55.99
C VAL A 697 -29.40 -13.28 -57.02
N ILE A 698 -29.43 -12.91 -58.29
CA ILE A 698 -29.27 -13.82 -59.42
C ILE A 698 -28.33 -13.18 -60.44
N GLU A 699 -27.41 -13.97 -60.99
CA GLU A 699 -26.58 -13.64 -62.14
C GLU A 699 -26.71 -14.71 -63.23
N TYR A 700 -26.87 -14.26 -64.48
CA TYR A 700 -26.77 -15.06 -65.70
C TYR A 700 -25.61 -14.52 -66.54
N ARG A 701 -24.62 -15.35 -66.90
CA ARG A 701 -23.47 -14.96 -67.75
C ARG A 701 -23.54 -15.61 -69.13
N ASN A 702 -23.18 -14.85 -70.16
CA ASN A 702 -23.17 -15.26 -71.57
C ASN A 702 -24.53 -15.74 -72.11
N PHE A 703 -25.63 -15.10 -71.71
CA PHE A 703 -26.96 -15.35 -72.27
C PHE A 703 -27.28 -14.35 -73.39
N GLU A 704 -27.83 -14.86 -74.49
CA GLU A 704 -28.33 -14.05 -75.62
C GLU A 704 -29.79 -13.62 -75.39
N THR A 705 -30.52 -14.35 -74.54
CA THR A 705 -31.92 -14.11 -74.19
C THR A 705 -32.05 -12.91 -73.24
N ASP A 706 -33.00 -12.01 -73.50
CA ASP A 706 -33.16 -10.81 -72.67
C ASP A 706 -33.89 -11.08 -71.34
N VAL A 707 -33.10 -11.38 -70.32
CA VAL A 707 -33.57 -11.63 -68.95
C VAL A 707 -34.28 -10.40 -68.36
N CYS A 708 -33.82 -9.18 -68.69
CA CYS A 708 -34.46 -7.97 -68.17
C CYS A 708 -35.86 -7.77 -68.76
N SER A 709 -36.06 -8.08 -70.04
CA SER A 709 -37.41 -8.06 -70.64
C SER A 709 -38.38 -9.02 -69.93
N PHE A 710 -37.91 -10.18 -69.44
CA PHE A 710 -38.75 -11.08 -68.64
C PHE A 710 -39.05 -10.53 -67.24
N VAL A 711 -38.11 -9.82 -66.61
CA VAL A 711 -38.34 -9.13 -65.33
C VAL A 711 -39.36 -7.99 -65.49
N ASP A 712 -39.24 -7.19 -66.56
CA ASP A 712 -40.22 -6.14 -66.88
C ASP A 712 -41.62 -6.72 -67.12
N GLN A 713 -41.72 -7.83 -67.86
CA GLN A 713 -42.99 -8.54 -68.08
C GLN A 713 -43.58 -9.10 -66.78
N PHE A 714 -42.75 -9.64 -65.88
CA PHE A 714 -43.19 -10.15 -64.57
C PHE A 714 -43.75 -9.02 -63.70
N ASN A 715 -43.05 -7.89 -63.61
CA ASN A 715 -43.49 -6.71 -62.85
C ASN A 715 -44.80 -6.13 -63.43
N GLN A 716 -44.92 -6.03 -64.76
CA GLN A 716 -46.16 -5.63 -65.43
C GLN A 716 -47.32 -6.58 -65.14
N ALA A 717 -47.10 -7.90 -65.20
CA ALA A 717 -48.13 -8.91 -64.95
C ALA A 717 -48.61 -8.93 -63.48
N LYS A 718 -47.71 -8.68 -62.52
CA LYS A 718 -48.02 -8.59 -61.09
C LYS A 718 -48.64 -7.25 -60.68
N LYS A 719 -48.51 -6.20 -61.51
CA LYS A 719 -49.03 -4.83 -61.29
C LYS A 719 -48.48 -4.11 -60.06
N ASP A 720 -47.37 -4.58 -59.50
CA ASP A 720 -46.74 -3.98 -58.33
C ASP A 720 -45.64 -3.00 -58.75
N SER A 721 -45.99 -1.71 -58.88
CA SER A 721 -45.04 -0.64 -59.22
C SER A 721 -44.03 -0.32 -58.11
N TYR A 722 -44.20 -0.91 -56.92
CA TYR A 722 -43.27 -0.81 -55.80
C TYR A 722 -42.51 -2.12 -55.57
N SER A 723 -42.64 -3.08 -56.50
CA SER A 723 -41.90 -4.33 -56.49
C SER A 723 -40.40 -4.10 -56.30
N GLY A 724 -39.82 -4.72 -55.28
CA GLY A 724 -38.38 -4.78 -55.07
C GLY A 724 -37.67 -5.67 -56.09
N VAL A 725 -38.07 -5.65 -57.36
CA VAL A 725 -37.53 -6.51 -58.41
C VAL A 725 -36.94 -5.65 -59.52
N SER A 726 -35.63 -5.77 -59.75
CA SER A 726 -34.93 -5.02 -60.79
C SER A 726 -33.88 -5.87 -61.50
N CYS A 727 -33.61 -5.54 -62.76
CA CYS A 727 -32.62 -6.21 -63.60
C CYS A 727 -31.63 -5.20 -64.19
N LYS A 728 -30.38 -5.64 -64.33
CA LYS A 728 -29.29 -4.89 -64.98
C LYS A 728 -28.61 -5.78 -66.01
N LYS A 729 -28.39 -5.26 -67.22
CA LYS A 729 -27.60 -5.90 -68.28
C LYS A 729 -26.21 -5.26 -68.39
N GLU A 730 -25.17 -6.08 -68.54
CA GLU A 730 -23.81 -5.66 -68.93
C GLU A 730 -23.25 -6.65 -69.97
N GLY A 731 -23.15 -6.21 -71.23
CA GLY A 731 -22.81 -7.12 -72.33
C GLY A 731 -23.84 -8.24 -72.47
N ASN A 732 -23.38 -9.50 -72.36
CA ASN A 732 -24.23 -10.70 -72.34
C ASN A 732 -24.47 -11.24 -70.92
N ASN A 733 -24.16 -10.44 -69.89
CA ASN A 733 -24.43 -10.77 -68.49
C ASN A 733 -25.64 -10.00 -67.97
N TYR A 734 -26.42 -10.64 -67.11
CA TYR A 734 -27.65 -10.11 -66.53
C TYR A 734 -27.67 -10.37 -65.03
N TYR A 735 -27.92 -9.33 -64.24
CA TYR A 735 -28.01 -9.40 -62.78
C TYR A 735 -29.43 -9.01 -62.36
N VAL A 736 -30.09 -9.86 -61.58
CA VAL A 736 -31.45 -9.61 -61.05
C VAL A 736 -31.38 -9.56 -59.53
N LEU A 737 -31.97 -8.52 -58.97
CA LEU A 737 -32.22 -8.36 -57.54
C LEU A 737 -33.72 -8.45 -57.30
N ALA A 738 -34.14 -9.31 -56.37
CA ALA A 738 -35.54 -9.41 -55.94
C ALA A 738 -35.60 -9.39 -54.40
N GLN A 739 -36.09 -8.28 -53.83
CA GLN A 739 -36.16 -8.02 -52.40
C GLN A 739 -37.62 -7.99 -51.94
N GLY A 740 -37.94 -8.74 -50.90
CA GLY A 740 -39.26 -8.75 -50.27
C GLY A 740 -39.33 -7.75 -49.10
N SER A 741 -40.52 -7.20 -48.85
CA SER A 741 -40.82 -6.34 -47.71
C SER A 741 -42.30 -6.40 -47.34
N GLN A 742 -42.64 -5.84 -46.18
CA GLN A 742 -44.05 -5.65 -45.76
C GLN A 742 -44.86 -4.71 -46.66
N PHE A 743 -44.21 -4.01 -47.60
CA PHE A 743 -44.81 -3.05 -48.53
C PHE A 743 -44.95 -3.59 -49.97
N THR A 744 -44.43 -4.81 -50.24
CA THR A 744 -44.44 -5.44 -51.57
C THR A 744 -45.33 -6.68 -51.59
N SER A 745 -46.11 -6.86 -52.66
CA SER A 745 -46.99 -8.02 -52.84
C SER A 745 -46.27 -9.29 -53.35
N ILE A 746 -45.00 -9.15 -53.75
CA ILE A 746 -44.22 -10.20 -54.41
C ILE A 746 -43.33 -10.93 -53.38
N ASN A 747 -43.46 -12.26 -53.30
CA ASN A 747 -42.43 -13.13 -52.71
C ASN A 747 -41.38 -13.47 -53.81
N PRO A 748 -40.09 -13.15 -53.63
CA PRO A 748 -39.02 -13.53 -54.56
C PRO A 748 -38.86 -15.03 -54.84
N GLU A 749 -39.42 -15.93 -54.03
CA GLU A 749 -39.52 -17.36 -54.41
C GLU A 749 -40.37 -17.58 -55.66
N GLN A 750 -41.32 -16.69 -55.99
CA GLN A 750 -42.16 -16.82 -57.17
C GLN A 750 -41.46 -16.40 -58.47
N ILE A 751 -40.54 -15.43 -58.43
CA ILE A 751 -39.86 -14.99 -59.66
C ILE A 751 -38.80 -16.00 -60.11
N TRP A 752 -38.21 -16.74 -59.17
CA TRP A 752 -37.14 -17.68 -59.49
C TRP A 752 -37.60 -18.77 -60.48
N PRO A 753 -38.61 -19.63 -60.21
CA PRO A 753 -39.08 -20.63 -61.18
C PRO A 753 -39.53 -20.03 -62.52
N ASP A 754 -40.12 -18.83 -62.52
CA ASP A 754 -40.64 -18.19 -63.73
C ASP A 754 -39.53 -17.64 -64.65
N LEU A 755 -38.37 -17.25 -64.08
CA LEU A 755 -37.15 -16.94 -64.83
C LEU A 755 -36.38 -18.22 -65.20
N THR A 756 -36.11 -19.12 -64.25
CA THR A 756 -35.29 -20.31 -64.54
C THR A 756 -35.96 -21.22 -65.55
N SER A 757 -37.28 -21.40 -65.52
CA SER A 757 -37.99 -22.27 -66.48
C SER A 757 -37.82 -21.81 -67.94
N LYS A 758 -37.73 -20.50 -68.18
CA LYS A 758 -37.48 -19.88 -69.49
C LYS A 758 -36.00 -19.90 -69.91
N LEU A 759 -35.09 -20.13 -68.96
CA LEU A 759 -33.63 -20.01 -69.12
C LEU A 759 -32.86 -21.30 -68.79
N ARG A 760 -33.56 -22.43 -68.60
CA ARG A 760 -32.98 -23.73 -68.20
C ARG A 760 -31.94 -24.22 -69.21
N LEU A 761 -30.71 -24.31 -68.74
CA LEU A 761 -29.65 -25.16 -69.29
C LEU A 761 -30.09 -26.64 -69.17
N LYS A 762 -29.70 -27.51 -70.11
CA LYS A 762 -30.24 -28.87 -70.26
C LYS A 762 -29.22 -29.96 -69.83
#